data_AF-A0A1G3QK88-F1
#
_entry.id   AF-A0A1G3QK88-F1
#
_cell.length_a   1.000
_cell.length_b   1.000
_cell.length_c   1.000
_cell.angle_alpha   90.00
_cell.angle_beta   90.00
_cell.angle_gamma   90.00
#
_symmetry.space_group_name_H-M   'P 1'
#
loop_
_entity.id
_entity.type
_entity.pdbx_description
1 polymer ?
#
loop_
_entity_poly.entity_id
_entity_poly.type
_entity_poly.pdbx_seq_one_letter_code
_entity_poly.pdbx_strand_id
1 'polypeptide(L)'
;MKRLLLLFLAVSVTSTQAAGAGNSAKKIYLFGDSAGALGRAGTGVSLSGADLFYLNPASIGDLERAGGSLQYGTLPLPTKFYNGNLAFAMPTSYGVFGASVRYLYMPGSQDFRSGYGITVGMGKDLIPELLLGFSLSFFTSPANGGAHYAGGNFGFIYKFKSTGSGYGFGLFNPRLGLSVNFGYPFGRRSDYADFNALSLGYSFTFFSIRNFTIAFFNDATVLNYKEYPVKIGLESELFNILCLRGGFIIPHAYNDGAFTAGLGLKLDTENFKGSLNYAVNFYPRMKYVHYLGLTGEYGTLDREPPETGVAVESRHVSPNYDGIKDYALLHLNVRDRSRIKGWRLQILDASGRIVKDYSITERDMIKTLDFTTFFRRLVQKKESMVVPEKVIWDGTDSKGERLPDGKYTYSFHAWDARDNISEIKTGTIVIDTSAPEVALEASDNLFSPNGDNKKDFFAIIQKVKTAPGDVWSAGFMDSPAKVVKSYRWDGRAVPGKVIWDGRDDGGNEAPEGVYDYFITCTDEAGNRAAAGIKGITLTRKYEIADITLSSGYFSFMKDTPLNLFPYLSNSQGLEEWKVTILNSKRNVVREIAGKSAFPKLISYDCRDERGEKLGDGVYFVKFAAGFRSGNAPESFEKTLIIDSTPPKLSVSHSPRLFSPDGDGENDFLRIRLSAEDAAGIARWSVTIYSTAGEAFKTFSGSGEVPKEILWDGAGKNLDVVESAADYLAVLEAVDLAGNEGKSDTDRIEVDVLVMVTERGLKIRISNIEFPFGSDEIKPRGKAVLDRVCEILKKYVPYDVVIEGHTDDVGKEDYNLELSERRARAVNDYLVGSGIPTDRLTYVGMGETVPLYPNDSDELRRRNRRVEFLLIKKDAP
;
A
#
# COMPACT_ATOMS: atom_id res chain seq x y z
N MET A 1 -24.15 31.95 57.30
CA MET A 1 -23.56 31.56 58.60
C MET A 1 -23.96 32.47 59.76
N LYS A 2 -23.58 33.76 59.81
CA LYS A 2 -23.94 34.69 60.93
C LYS A 2 -25.44 34.72 61.27
N ARG A 3 -26.33 34.81 60.26
CA ARG A 3 -27.79 34.80 60.46
C ARG A 3 -28.34 33.47 60.99
N LEU A 4 -27.75 32.34 60.60
CA LEU A 4 -28.19 31.01 61.05
C LEU A 4 -27.81 30.75 62.51
N LEU A 5 -26.61 31.18 62.89
CA LEU A 5 -26.11 31.09 64.26
C LEU A 5 -26.96 31.95 65.21
N LEU A 6 -27.33 33.16 64.77
CA LEU A 6 -28.24 34.07 65.49
C LEU A 6 -29.66 33.48 65.64
N LEU A 7 -30.18 32.81 64.61
CA LEU A 7 -31.50 32.16 64.65
C LEU A 7 -31.53 30.98 65.64
N PHE A 8 -30.49 30.14 65.64
CA PHE A 8 -30.36 29.05 66.60
C PHE A 8 -30.21 29.56 68.04
N LEU A 9 -29.42 30.62 68.26
CA LEU A 9 -29.32 31.28 69.57
C LEU A 9 -30.68 31.84 70.04
N ALA A 10 -31.49 32.40 69.13
CA ALA A 10 -32.78 32.97 69.47
C ALA A 10 -33.81 31.89 69.86
N VAL A 11 -33.76 30.70 69.26
CA VAL A 11 -34.67 29.57 69.56
C VAL A 11 -34.30 28.88 70.88
N SER A 12 -33.03 28.83 71.26
CA SER A 12 -32.59 28.21 72.53
C SER A 12 -32.74 29.13 73.75
N VAL A 13 -32.92 30.44 73.55
CA VAL A 13 -33.11 31.41 74.64
C VAL A 13 -34.58 31.53 75.10
N THR A 14 -35.55 31.03 74.33
CA THR A 14 -36.98 31.24 74.62
C THR A 14 -37.61 30.24 75.61
N SER A 15 -36.86 29.31 76.21
CA SER A 15 -37.43 28.27 77.10
C SER A 15 -37.12 28.41 78.60
N THR A 16 -36.60 29.54 79.10
CA THR A 16 -36.22 29.66 80.52
C THR A 16 -37.16 30.58 81.32
N GLN A 17 -38.10 29.99 82.05
CA GLN A 17 -38.80 30.64 83.18
C GLN A 17 -38.22 30.18 84.52
N ALA A 18 -37.86 31.18 85.34
CA ALA A 18 -37.78 31.27 86.81
C ALA A 18 -37.21 30.11 87.68
N ALA A 19 -36.22 30.42 88.52
CA ALA A 19 -36.36 30.36 89.99
C ALA A 19 -35.13 30.88 90.75
N GLY A 20 -35.40 31.60 91.84
CA GLY A 20 -34.44 32.24 92.73
C GLY A 20 -33.98 31.39 93.91
N ALA A 21 -32.99 31.94 94.62
CA ALA A 21 -32.43 31.62 95.93
C ALA A 21 -32.60 30.18 96.51
N GLY A 22 -31.58 29.35 96.27
CA GLY A 22 -31.24 28.13 97.01
C GLY A 22 -29.99 27.53 96.39
N ASN A 23 -29.04 27.00 97.18
CA ASN A 23 -27.87 26.30 96.63
C ASN A 23 -28.35 25.18 95.68
N SER A 24 -27.82 25.10 94.46
CA SER A 24 -28.33 24.22 93.38
C SER A 24 -27.17 23.55 92.63
N ALA A 25 -27.48 22.61 91.73
CA ALA A 25 -26.55 21.84 90.87
C ALA A 25 -25.49 22.67 90.13
N LYS A 26 -25.71 23.99 90.05
CA LYS A 26 -24.86 25.03 89.48
C LYS A 26 -23.37 24.81 89.77
N LYS A 27 -23.00 24.31 90.95
CA LYS A 27 -21.59 24.08 91.31
C LYS A 27 -20.89 22.95 90.54
N ILE A 28 -21.59 21.92 90.09
CA ILE A 28 -21.01 20.68 89.52
C ILE A 28 -20.33 20.88 88.16
N TYR A 29 -20.91 21.81 87.41
CA TYR A 29 -20.59 22.09 86.02
C TYR A 29 -19.40 23.09 85.96
N LEU A 30 -19.24 23.98 86.95
CA LEU A 30 -18.06 24.87 87.07
C LEU A 30 -16.71 24.17 87.22
N PHE A 31 -16.71 22.92 87.66
CA PHE A 31 -15.51 22.08 87.66
C PHE A 31 -15.02 21.74 86.24
N GLY A 32 -15.84 21.85 85.18
CA GLY A 32 -15.46 21.41 83.84
C GLY A 32 -16.07 22.17 82.65
N ASP A 33 -17.05 23.05 82.85
CA ASP A 33 -17.82 23.65 81.75
C ASP A 33 -17.02 24.49 80.83
N SER A 34 -16.92 24.02 79.59
CA SER A 34 -16.17 24.76 78.64
C SER A 34 -16.38 24.38 77.16
N ALA A 35 -16.61 25.37 76.29
CA ALA A 35 -16.99 25.23 74.88
C ALA A 35 -15.90 25.24 73.77
N GLY A 36 -14.78 25.95 73.87
CA GLY A 36 -13.77 26.16 72.80
C GLY A 36 -12.62 25.13 72.63
N ALA A 37 -12.51 24.12 73.51
CA ALA A 37 -11.47 23.08 73.69
C ALA A 37 -11.23 22.64 75.18
N LEU A 38 -12.21 22.75 76.08
CA LEU A 38 -12.03 23.83 77.04
C LEU A 38 -11.94 23.37 78.53
N GLY A 39 -11.24 24.15 79.38
CA GLY A 39 -11.33 24.05 80.86
C GLY A 39 -10.13 23.55 81.67
N ARG A 40 -8.86 23.84 81.29
CA ARG A 40 -7.69 23.36 82.05
C ARG A 40 -7.53 23.92 83.48
N ALA A 41 -8.24 25.00 83.78
CA ALA A 41 -8.15 25.69 85.05
C ALA A 41 -9.07 25.12 86.16
N GLY A 42 -9.99 24.18 85.87
CA GLY A 42 -10.91 23.61 86.88
C GLY A 42 -10.74 22.11 87.16
N THR A 43 -10.31 21.35 86.15
CA THR A 43 -10.10 19.89 86.18
C THR A 43 -8.98 19.46 85.20
N GLY A 44 -8.12 20.40 84.75
CA GLY A 44 -7.31 20.27 83.52
C GLY A 44 -6.26 19.16 83.44
N VAL A 45 -6.70 17.93 83.21
CA VAL A 45 -5.85 16.77 83.04
C VAL A 45 -5.96 16.12 81.66
N SER A 46 -6.19 16.87 80.58
CA SER A 46 -6.20 16.23 79.25
C SER A 46 -5.94 17.15 78.07
N LEU A 47 -5.60 16.50 76.96
CA LEU A 47 -5.22 17.01 75.65
C LEU A 47 -6.11 16.48 74.50
N SER A 48 -6.95 15.47 74.74
CA SER A 48 -7.74 14.82 73.68
C SER A 48 -9.13 15.43 73.49
N GLY A 49 -9.80 15.08 72.39
CA GLY A 49 -11.20 15.47 72.20
C GLY A 49 -12.20 14.66 73.05
N ALA A 50 -11.87 13.38 73.31
CA ALA A 50 -12.78 12.39 73.91
C ALA A 50 -13.20 12.73 75.34
N ASP A 51 -12.28 13.27 76.11
CA ASP A 51 -12.52 13.59 77.52
C ASP A 51 -13.38 14.84 77.73
N LEU A 52 -13.49 15.67 76.71
CA LEU A 52 -14.34 16.87 76.69
C LEU A 52 -15.73 16.59 76.10
N PHE A 53 -15.99 15.38 75.62
CA PHE A 53 -17.20 15.01 74.89
C PHE A 53 -18.50 15.35 75.66
N TYR A 54 -18.53 15.10 76.97
CA TYR A 54 -19.70 15.34 77.81
C TYR A 54 -19.97 16.84 78.06
N LEU A 55 -18.98 17.70 77.79
CA LEU A 55 -19.05 19.15 77.95
C LEU A 55 -19.38 19.84 76.62
N ASN A 56 -18.70 19.41 75.55
CA ASN A 56 -18.98 19.84 74.19
C ASN A 56 -18.85 18.64 73.24
N PRO A 57 -19.96 18.09 72.72
CA PRO A 57 -19.90 16.94 71.82
C PRO A 57 -19.18 17.22 70.48
N ALA A 58 -18.93 18.49 70.11
CA ALA A 58 -18.13 18.82 68.93
C ALA A 58 -16.63 18.56 69.13
N SER A 59 -16.15 18.38 70.37
CA SER A 59 -14.74 18.15 70.69
C SER A 59 -14.18 16.87 70.09
N ILE A 60 -15.04 15.89 69.83
CA ILE A 60 -14.65 14.62 69.21
C ILE A 60 -14.76 14.65 67.69
N GLY A 61 -15.30 15.72 67.09
CA GLY A 61 -15.70 15.73 65.68
C GLY A 61 -14.56 15.62 64.67
N ASP A 62 -13.32 15.88 65.11
CA ASP A 62 -12.10 15.71 64.31
C ASP A 62 -11.21 14.56 64.80
N LEU A 63 -11.71 13.68 65.70
CA LEU A 63 -10.95 12.50 66.10
C LEU A 63 -10.83 11.51 64.94
N GLU A 64 -9.61 11.05 64.74
CA GLU A 64 -9.24 10.15 63.65
C GLU A 64 -8.96 8.72 64.13
N ARG A 65 -8.80 8.55 65.44
CA ARG A 65 -8.51 7.29 66.15
C ARG A 65 -9.59 6.99 67.17
N ALA A 66 -9.72 5.73 67.55
CA ALA A 66 -10.55 5.37 68.69
C ALA A 66 -9.94 5.98 69.96
N GLY A 67 -10.65 6.92 70.56
CA GLY A 67 -10.21 7.67 71.73
C GLY A 67 -10.85 7.15 72.99
N GLY A 68 -10.09 7.11 74.08
CA GLY A 68 -10.54 6.81 75.41
C GLY A 68 -9.95 7.79 76.41
N SER A 69 -10.73 8.10 77.44
CA SER A 69 -10.26 8.92 78.54
C SER A 69 -10.78 8.41 79.87
N LEU A 70 -9.90 8.34 80.85
CA LEU A 70 -10.22 8.12 82.24
C LEU A 70 -9.75 9.33 83.03
N GLN A 71 -10.69 10.09 83.57
CA GLN A 71 -10.41 11.18 84.48
C GLN A 71 -10.87 10.79 85.87
N TYR A 72 -10.06 11.12 86.87
CA TYR A 72 -10.37 10.83 88.26
C TYR A 72 -9.98 12.01 89.16
N GLY A 73 -10.97 12.61 89.80
CA GLY A 73 -10.80 13.58 90.88
C GLY A 73 -10.73 12.92 92.25
N THR A 74 -9.67 13.25 92.99
CA THR A 74 -9.15 12.84 94.32
C THR A 74 -8.48 11.48 94.49
N LEU A 75 -7.14 11.52 94.41
CA LEU A 75 -6.23 10.63 95.15
C LEU A 75 -6.40 10.87 96.68
N PRO A 76 -6.18 9.87 97.55
CA PRO A 76 -6.59 9.97 98.95
C PRO A 76 -5.81 11.04 99.75
N LEU A 77 -6.61 11.87 100.44
CA LEU A 77 -6.36 12.68 101.64
C LEU A 77 -6.03 14.18 101.45
N PRO A 78 -6.76 15.09 102.16
CA PRO A 78 -7.85 14.88 103.12
C PRO A 78 -9.27 15.11 102.56
N THR A 79 -9.43 15.48 101.29
CA THR A 79 -10.71 15.86 100.69
C THR A 79 -11.42 14.63 100.10
N LYS A 80 -12.61 14.29 100.63
CA LYS A 80 -13.37 13.09 100.24
C LYS A 80 -14.19 13.27 98.93
N PHE A 81 -13.75 14.07 97.96
CA PHE A 81 -14.54 14.44 96.76
C PHE A 81 -14.21 13.57 95.54
N TYR A 82 -15.08 12.65 95.09
CA TYR A 82 -14.79 11.85 93.89
C TYR A 82 -15.47 12.43 92.65
N ASN A 83 -14.72 12.66 91.58
CA ASN A 83 -15.26 13.06 90.28
C ASN A 83 -14.60 12.21 89.19
N GLY A 84 -15.14 11.02 88.97
CA GLY A 84 -14.68 10.09 87.96
C GLY A 84 -15.44 10.30 86.65
N ASN A 85 -14.74 10.28 85.53
CA ASN A 85 -15.34 10.27 84.20
C ASN A 85 -14.58 9.28 83.31
N LEU A 86 -15.32 8.34 82.73
CA LEU A 86 -14.85 7.47 81.67
C LEU A 86 -15.55 7.92 80.38
N ALA A 87 -14.78 8.25 79.34
CA ALA A 87 -15.32 8.56 78.04
C ALA A 87 -14.62 7.78 76.95
N PHE A 88 -15.37 7.50 75.90
CA PHE A 88 -14.96 6.78 74.70
C PHE A 88 -15.46 7.53 73.47
N ALA A 89 -14.65 7.58 72.43
CA ALA A 89 -14.99 8.17 71.15
C ALA A 89 -14.52 7.25 70.02
N MET A 90 -15.43 6.93 69.09
CA MET A 90 -15.16 6.02 67.98
C MET A 90 -15.46 6.70 66.64
N PRO A 91 -14.44 6.94 65.80
CA PRO A 91 -14.64 7.45 64.46
C PRO A 91 -15.43 6.46 63.58
N THR A 92 -16.37 6.98 62.79
CA THR A 92 -17.19 6.25 61.82
C THR A 92 -17.27 7.05 60.51
N SER A 93 -17.86 6.47 59.46
CA SER A 93 -18.10 7.19 58.20
C SER A 93 -19.10 8.34 58.31
N TYR A 94 -19.89 8.44 59.40
CA TYR A 94 -20.87 9.50 59.61
C TYR A 94 -20.38 10.61 60.54
N GLY A 95 -19.20 10.47 61.13
CA GLY A 95 -18.69 11.31 62.21
C GLY A 95 -18.12 10.44 63.34
N VAL A 96 -17.88 11.02 64.51
CA VAL A 96 -17.33 10.32 65.67
C VAL A 96 -18.44 10.11 66.69
N PHE A 97 -18.71 8.86 67.04
CA PHE A 97 -19.64 8.51 68.11
C PHE A 97 -18.95 8.68 69.46
N GLY A 98 -19.63 9.26 70.44
CA GLY A 98 -19.11 9.46 71.79
C GLY A 98 -20.04 8.86 72.84
N ALA A 99 -19.44 8.30 73.89
CA ALA A 99 -20.14 7.87 75.08
C ALA A 99 -19.32 8.23 76.32
N SER A 100 -19.97 8.66 77.39
CA SER A 100 -19.32 8.87 78.68
C SER A 100 -20.19 8.42 79.84
N VAL A 101 -19.51 7.99 80.92
CA VAL A 101 -20.09 7.67 82.21
C VAL A 101 -19.36 8.48 83.27
N ARG A 102 -20.11 9.25 84.04
CA ARG A 102 -19.60 10.12 85.08
C ARG A 102 -20.12 9.67 86.44
N TYR A 103 -19.24 9.64 87.42
CA TYR A 103 -19.57 9.41 88.82
C TYR A 103 -19.07 10.58 89.66
N LEU A 104 -19.97 11.14 90.47
CA LEU A 104 -19.69 12.28 91.32
C LEU A 104 -20.07 11.94 92.76
N TYR A 105 -19.18 12.22 93.71
CA TYR A 105 -19.40 12.03 95.14
C TYR A 105 -18.87 13.26 95.89
N MET A 106 -19.78 13.96 96.57
CA MET A 106 -19.47 15.17 97.34
C MET A 106 -19.93 15.00 98.79
N PRO A 107 -19.13 14.39 99.66
CA PRO A 107 -19.50 14.20 101.05
C PRO A 107 -19.49 15.54 101.78
N GLY A 108 -20.58 15.82 102.49
CA GLY A 108 -20.82 17.12 103.15
C GLY A 108 -21.59 18.12 102.28
N SER A 109 -21.87 17.79 101.01
CA SER A 109 -22.81 18.57 100.20
C SER A 109 -24.24 18.39 100.72
N GLN A 110 -24.93 19.50 101.01
CA GLN A 110 -26.35 19.51 101.38
C GLN A 110 -27.28 19.33 100.16
N ASP A 111 -26.71 19.52 98.96
CA ASP A 111 -27.40 19.62 97.68
C ASP A 111 -27.62 18.22 97.08
N PHE A 112 -26.53 17.47 96.84
CA PHE A 112 -26.53 16.08 96.39
C PHE A 112 -25.24 15.38 96.87
N ARG A 113 -25.34 14.15 97.36
CA ARG A 113 -24.19 13.41 97.94
C ARG A 113 -23.45 12.54 96.92
N SER A 114 -24.20 11.89 96.04
CA SER A 114 -23.68 11.03 94.97
C SER A 114 -24.51 11.22 93.70
N GLY A 115 -23.89 11.16 92.54
CA GLY A 115 -24.56 11.31 91.25
C GLY A 115 -23.92 10.47 90.16
N TYR A 116 -24.74 9.97 89.26
CA TYR A 116 -24.33 9.16 88.11
C TYR A 116 -24.84 9.83 86.84
N GLY A 117 -23.95 10.06 85.89
CA GLY A 117 -24.26 10.64 84.60
C GLY A 117 -23.90 9.67 83.47
N ILE A 118 -24.73 9.60 82.44
CA ILE A 118 -24.43 8.94 81.17
C ILE A 118 -24.66 9.95 80.06
N THR A 119 -23.72 10.08 79.14
CA THR A 119 -23.89 10.90 77.94
C THR A 119 -23.55 10.08 76.71
N VAL A 120 -24.39 10.16 75.69
CA VAL A 120 -24.17 9.50 74.39
C VAL A 120 -24.47 10.47 73.27
N GLY A 121 -23.76 10.38 72.15
CA GLY A 121 -23.91 11.37 71.09
C GLY A 121 -22.88 11.24 69.98
N MET A 122 -22.75 12.29 69.19
CA MET A 122 -21.84 12.32 68.06
C MET A 122 -21.25 13.71 67.85
N GLY A 123 -20.03 13.75 67.30
CA GLY A 123 -19.39 14.94 66.75
C GLY A 123 -19.02 14.74 65.29
N LYS A 124 -19.04 15.81 64.49
CA LYS A 124 -18.72 15.77 63.06
C LYS A 124 -18.17 17.11 62.57
N ASP A 125 -17.12 17.07 61.77
CA ASP A 125 -16.68 18.18 60.92
C ASP A 125 -17.59 18.32 59.68
N LEU A 126 -18.28 19.45 59.56
CA LEU A 126 -19.09 19.76 58.36
C LEU A 126 -18.23 20.30 57.21
N ILE A 127 -17.26 21.13 57.57
CA ILE A 127 -16.17 21.67 56.75
C ILE A 127 -14.89 21.65 57.59
N PRO A 128 -13.70 21.75 56.99
CA PRO A 128 -12.44 21.72 57.73
C PRO A 128 -12.39 22.71 58.90
N GLU A 129 -13.09 23.83 58.79
CA GLU A 129 -13.17 24.90 59.78
C GLU A 129 -14.28 24.73 60.82
N LEU A 130 -15.31 23.90 60.63
CA LEU A 130 -16.49 23.86 61.51
C LEU A 130 -16.81 22.43 61.97
N LEU A 131 -16.66 22.20 63.27
CA LEU A 131 -17.11 21.00 63.98
C LEU A 131 -18.45 21.27 64.67
N LEU A 132 -19.35 20.31 64.57
CA LEU A 132 -20.61 20.28 65.31
C LEU A 132 -20.71 19.01 66.14
N GLY A 133 -21.50 19.05 67.20
CA GLY A 133 -21.85 17.85 67.93
C GLY A 133 -23.21 17.95 68.57
N PHE A 134 -23.78 16.79 68.85
CA PHE A 134 -24.99 16.63 69.61
C PHE A 134 -24.85 15.46 70.56
N SER A 135 -25.28 15.62 71.81
CA SER A 135 -25.38 14.52 72.76
C SER A 135 -26.66 14.57 73.57
N LEU A 136 -27.04 13.42 74.10
CA LEU A 136 -28.10 13.22 75.07
C LEU A 136 -27.45 12.83 76.39
N SER A 137 -27.83 13.51 77.46
CA SER A 137 -27.29 13.32 78.80
C SER A 137 -28.40 12.99 79.77
N PHE A 138 -28.18 11.94 80.55
CA PHE A 138 -29.01 11.57 81.69
C PHE A 138 -28.16 11.63 82.96
N PHE A 139 -28.70 12.23 84.01
CA PHE A 139 -28.05 12.26 85.32
C PHE A 139 -29.05 11.91 86.42
N THR A 140 -28.58 11.19 87.43
CA THR A 140 -29.39 10.77 88.57
C THR A 140 -28.61 10.86 89.88
N SER A 141 -29.23 11.42 90.91
CA SER A 141 -28.73 11.45 92.28
C SER A 141 -29.73 10.75 93.21
N PRO A 142 -29.43 9.53 93.69
CA PRO A 142 -30.36 8.77 94.52
C PRO A 142 -30.44 9.22 96.00
N ALA A 143 -29.57 10.13 96.46
CA ALA A 143 -29.55 10.59 97.86
C ALA A 143 -30.55 11.74 98.10
N ASN A 144 -31.06 11.87 99.34
CA ASN A 144 -31.91 12.98 99.82
C ASN A 144 -33.17 13.28 98.99
N GLY A 145 -33.83 12.26 98.42
CA GLY A 145 -35.16 12.39 97.80
C GLY A 145 -35.21 12.34 96.28
N GLY A 146 -34.09 12.13 95.59
CA GLY A 146 -34.04 11.89 94.15
C GLY A 146 -34.04 13.20 93.34
N ALA A 147 -32.93 13.46 92.66
CA ALA A 147 -32.79 14.54 91.68
C ALA A 147 -32.29 13.95 90.36
N HIS A 148 -33.00 14.21 89.27
CA HIS A 148 -32.72 13.65 87.96
C HIS A 148 -32.67 14.76 86.90
N TYR A 149 -31.94 14.50 85.83
CA TYR A 149 -31.89 15.37 84.66
C TYR A 149 -31.90 14.51 83.41
N ALA A 150 -32.74 14.90 82.45
CA ALA A 150 -32.71 14.38 81.09
C ALA A 150 -32.62 15.58 80.13
N GLY A 151 -31.58 15.61 79.33
CA GLY A 151 -31.33 16.72 78.42
C GLY A 151 -30.43 16.35 77.26
N GLY A 152 -30.08 17.35 76.46
CA GLY A 152 -29.10 17.25 75.40
C GLY A 152 -28.16 18.44 75.38
N ASN A 153 -27.12 18.31 74.55
CA ASN A 153 -26.09 19.33 74.41
C ASN A 153 -25.79 19.55 72.93
N PHE A 154 -25.85 20.80 72.47
CA PHE A 154 -25.35 21.19 71.15
C PHE A 154 -23.96 21.82 71.25
N GLY A 155 -23.02 21.21 70.54
CA GLY A 155 -21.64 21.61 70.48
C GLY A 155 -21.26 22.26 69.14
N PHE A 156 -20.46 23.33 69.19
CA PHE A 156 -19.89 23.98 68.01
C PHE A 156 -18.42 24.32 68.28
N ILE A 157 -17.52 24.04 67.32
CA ILE A 157 -16.13 24.52 67.33
C ILE A 157 -15.79 25.04 65.93
N TYR A 158 -15.41 26.30 65.83
CA TYR A 158 -14.93 26.94 64.61
C TYR A 158 -13.41 27.16 64.69
N LYS A 159 -12.68 26.68 63.69
CA LYS A 159 -11.22 26.80 63.52
C LYS A 159 -10.93 27.93 62.55
N PHE A 160 -10.14 28.89 62.99
CA PHE A 160 -9.67 29.99 62.17
C PHE A 160 -8.30 29.65 61.57
N LYS A 161 -7.97 30.26 60.44
CA LYS A 161 -6.65 30.11 59.82
C LYS A 161 -5.57 30.72 60.72
N SER A 162 -4.45 30.03 60.83
CA SER A 162 -3.28 30.54 61.55
C SER A 162 -2.69 31.78 60.86
N THR A 163 -2.07 32.67 61.63
CA THR A 163 -1.30 33.81 61.11
C THR A 163 0.21 33.56 61.20
N GLY A 164 0.99 34.08 60.24
CA GLY A 164 2.46 34.01 60.25
C GLY A 164 3.08 32.75 59.62
N SER A 165 4.41 32.62 59.76
CA SER A 165 5.25 31.59 59.10
C SER A 165 5.42 30.28 59.88
N GLY A 166 4.62 30.07 60.94
CA GLY A 166 4.64 28.86 61.78
C GLY A 166 5.57 28.93 63.02
N TYR A 167 6.48 29.91 63.07
CA TYR A 167 7.38 30.14 64.20
C TYR A 167 7.34 31.59 64.70
N GLY A 168 7.64 31.80 65.99
CA GLY A 168 7.62 33.10 66.65
C GLY A 168 6.28 33.44 67.29
N PHE A 169 5.97 34.74 67.37
CA PHE A 169 4.67 35.24 67.82
C PHE A 169 3.65 35.23 66.67
N GLY A 170 2.43 34.80 66.96
CA GLY A 170 1.35 34.73 65.97
C GLY A 170 0.03 34.29 66.61
N LEU A 171 -0.99 34.05 65.80
CA LEU A 171 -2.21 33.36 66.23
C LEU A 171 -2.21 32.01 65.53
N PHE A 172 -1.66 30.99 66.17
CA PHE A 172 -1.60 29.64 65.64
C PHE A 172 -2.77 28.81 66.16
N ASN A 173 -3.43 28.08 65.25
CA ASN A 173 -4.61 27.27 65.50
C ASN A 173 -5.71 27.96 66.34
N PRO A 174 -6.12 29.20 66.02
CA PRO A 174 -7.20 29.88 66.74
C PRO A 174 -8.52 29.11 66.64
N ARG A 175 -9.19 28.92 67.78
CA ARG A 175 -10.48 28.22 67.89
C ARG A 175 -11.48 29.04 68.69
N LEU A 176 -12.74 28.99 68.29
CA LEU A 176 -13.89 29.47 69.05
C LEU A 176 -14.85 28.31 69.21
N GLY A 177 -15.38 28.09 70.41
CA GLY A 177 -16.44 27.11 70.60
C GLY A 177 -17.59 27.62 71.44
N LEU A 178 -18.73 27.00 71.18
CA LEU A 178 -20.02 27.25 71.82
C LEU A 178 -20.60 25.90 72.26
N SER A 179 -21.14 25.85 73.48
CA SER A 179 -21.83 24.68 74.02
C SER A 179 -23.15 25.12 74.62
N VAL A 180 -24.24 24.46 74.24
CA VAL A 180 -25.59 24.74 74.69
C VAL A 180 -26.16 23.48 75.32
N ASN A 181 -26.12 23.40 76.64
CA ASN A 181 -26.76 22.32 77.39
C ASN A 181 -28.19 22.71 77.72
N PHE A 182 -29.15 21.86 77.36
CA PHE A 182 -30.57 22.09 77.55
C PHE A 182 -31.26 20.80 78.02
N GLY A 183 -32.27 20.89 78.87
CA GLY A 183 -32.90 19.71 79.45
C GLY A 183 -33.88 20.03 80.56
N TYR A 184 -34.52 18.97 81.05
CA TYR A 184 -35.55 19.03 82.07
C TYR A 184 -35.04 18.37 83.36
N PRO A 185 -34.83 19.15 84.44
CA PRO A 185 -34.61 18.58 85.76
C PRO A 185 -35.92 18.11 86.39
N PHE A 186 -35.93 16.94 87.03
CA PHE A 186 -37.12 16.36 87.65
C PHE A 186 -36.79 15.56 88.93
N GLY A 187 -37.80 15.23 89.74
CA GLY A 187 -37.65 14.60 91.06
C GLY A 187 -38.01 15.55 92.20
N ARG A 188 -37.88 15.10 93.47
CA ARG A 188 -38.28 15.90 94.65
C ARG A 188 -37.36 17.09 94.91
N ARG A 189 -36.16 17.06 94.33
CA ARG A 189 -35.09 18.05 94.46
C ARG A 189 -34.53 18.42 93.08
N SER A 190 -35.42 18.66 92.12
CA SER A 190 -35.06 18.91 90.71
C SER A 190 -34.18 20.14 90.52
N ASP A 191 -34.34 21.18 91.33
CA ASP A 191 -33.50 22.36 91.41
C ASP A 191 -32.00 22.05 91.66
N TYR A 192 -31.71 20.89 92.25
CA TYR A 192 -30.35 20.40 92.50
C TYR A 192 -29.77 19.54 91.37
N ALA A 193 -30.50 19.33 90.27
CA ALA A 193 -30.03 18.64 89.07
C ALA A 193 -30.24 19.47 87.79
N ASP A 194 -30.42 20.79 87.90
CA ASP A 194 -30.51 21.66 86.73
C ASP A 194 -29.12 21.91 86.10
N PHE A 195 -28.89 21.32 84.92
CA PHE A 195 -27.65 21.44 84.16
C PHE A 195 -27.78 22.31 82.90
N ASN A 196 -28.89 23.02 82.72
CA ASN A 196 -29.05 23.95 81.61
C ASN A 196 -27.96 25.03 81.65
N ALA A 197 -27.18 25.19 80.57
CA ALA A 197 -26.04 26.10 80.52
C ALA A 197 -25.72 26.56 79.09
N LEU A 198 -25.15 27.75 78.97
CA LEU A 198 -24.58 28.30 77.74
C LEU A 198 -23.13 28.67 78.00
N SER A 199 -22.20 27.96 77.37
CA SER A 199 -20.76 28.21 77.48
C SER A 199 -20.19 28.69 76.16
N LEU A 200 -19.30 29.67 76.24
CA LEU A 200 -18.55 30.22 75.12
C LEU A 200 -17.08 30.26 75.48
N GLY A 201 -16.19 29.97 74.54
CA GLY A 201 -14.81 30.35 74.75
C GLY A 201 -13.92 30.10 73.56
N TYR A 202 -12.66 30.48 73.71
CA TYR A 202 -11.69 30.50 72.63
C TYR A 202 -10.31 30.07 73.11
N SER A 203 -9.50 29.60 72.17
CA SER A 203 -8.11 29.19 72.43
C SER A 203 -7.23 29.49 71.24
N PHE A 204 -5.97 29.81 71.48
CA PHE A 204 -4.95 29.95 70.43
C PHE A 204 -3.55 29.78 71.01
N THR A 205 -2.62 29.31 70.19
CA THR A 205 -1.19 29.35 70.50
C THR A 205 -0.64 30.69 70.05
N PHE A 206 -0.06 31.47 70.97
CA PHE A 206 0.45 32.80 70.66
C PHE A 206 1.97 32.87 70.47
N PHE A 207 2.68 31.82 70.87
CA PHE A 207 4.10 31.67 70.66
C PHE A 207 4.43 30.23 70.30
N SER A 208 5.22 30.01 69.24
CA SER A 208 5.59 28.69 68.74
C SER A 208 7.03 28.64 68.24
N ILE A 209 7.84 27.72 68.73
CA ILE A 209 9.13 27.30 68.17
C ILE A 209 9.18 25.76 68.15
N ARG A 210 10.13 25.16 67.42
CA ARG A 210 10.19 23.71 67.12
C ARG A 210 9.79 22.76 68.26
N ASN A 211 10.22 23.04 69.49
CA ASN A 211 10.00 22.19 70.66
C ASN A 211 9.42 22.97 71.86
N PHE A 212 8.85 24.16 71.64
CA PHE A 212 8.28 24.97 72.71
C PHE A 212 7.11 25.80 72.21
N THR A 213 5.98 25.73 72.90
CA THR A 213 4.82 26.56 72.60
C THR A 213 4.25 27.20 73.85
N ILE A 214 3.53 28.32 73.66
CA ILE A 214 2.68 28.90 74.70
C ILE A 214 1.31 29.17 74.11
N ALA A 215 0.29 28.59 74.73
CA ALA A 215 -1.11 28.69 74.35
C ALA A 215 -1.96 29.35 75.43
N PHE A 216 -2.98 30.07 74.98
CA PHE A 216 -3.95 30.78 75.78
C PHE A 216 -5.32 30.12 75.64
N PHE A 217 -6.04 30.01 76.75
CA PHE A 217 -7.37 29.42 76.83
C PHE A 217 -8.29 30.33 77.64
N ASN A 218 -9.51 30.53 77.15
CA ASN A 218 -10.55 31.25 77.87
C ASN A 218 -11.93 30.61 77.71
N ASP A 219 -12.70 30.62 78.79
CA ASP A 219 -14.11 30.24 78.85
C ASP A 219 -14.95 31.24 79.63
N ALA A 220 -16.20 31.43 79.24
CA ALA A 220 -17.25 31.99 80.06
C ALA A 220 -18.55 31.18 79.94
N THR A 221 -19.24 30.98 81.06
CA THR A 221 -20.56 30.32 81.10
C THR A 221 -21.62 31.26 81.69
N VAL A 222 -22.73 31.46 80.98
CA VAL A 222 -23.64 32.60 81.19
C VAL A 222 -25.04 32.22 81.65
N LEU A 223 -25.57 31.03 81.35
CA LEU A 223 -26.93 30.66 81.79
C LEU A 223 -26.93 29.92 83.12
N ASN A 224 -27.97 30.18 83.92
CA ASN A 224 -28.24 29.54 85.21
C ASN A 224 -27.30 29.89 86.37
N TYR A 225 -26.33 30.79 86.21
CA TYR A 225 -25.44 31.22 87.28
C TYR A 225 -25.82 32.61 87.85
N LYS A 226 -25.59 32.81 89.16
CA LYS A 226 -25.78 34.14 89.80
C LYS A 226 -24.58 35.07 89.58
N GLU A 227 -23.40 34.49 89.36
CA GLU A 227 -22.18 35.17 88.94
C GLU A 227 -21.64 34.42 87.72
N TYR A 228 -21.05 35.11 86.75
CA TYR A 228 -20.60 34.49 85.50
C TYR A 228 -19.11 34.17 85.58
N PRO A 229 -18.72 32.91 85.85
CA PRO A 229 -17.32 32.56 86.00
C PRO A 229 -16.64 32.54 84.63
N VAL A 230 -15.51 33.23 84.60
CA VAL A 230 -14.59 33.29 83.48
C VAL A 230 -13.34 32.50 83.86
N LYS A 231 -13.01 31.48 83.07
CA LYS A 231 -11.80 30.68 83.25
C LYS A 231 -10.73 31.21 82.32
N ILE A 232 -9.54 31.44 82.84
CA ILE A 232 -8.38 31.87 82.06
C ILE A 232 -7.24 30.90 82.32
N GLY A 233 -6.59 30.43 81.26
CA GLY A 233 -5.52 29.46 81.35
C GLY A 233 -4.39 29.71 80.36
N LEU A 234 -3.19 29.38 80.80
CA LEU A 234 -1.99 29.25 79.97
C LEU A 234 -1.54 27.80 79.95
N GLU A 235 -1.04 27.39 78.80
CA GLU A 235 -0.38 26.11 78.60
C GLU A 235 0.96 26.36 77.92
N SER A 236 1.98 25.64 78.37
CA SER A 236 3.22 25.51 77.61
C SER A 236 3.51 24.05 77.33
N GLU A 237 3.94 23.76 76.10
CA GLU A 237 4.47 22.46 75.71
C GLU A 237 5.98 22.56 75.54
N LEU A 238 6.71 21.63 76.14
CA LEU A 238 8.16 21.55 76.12
C LEU A 238 8.58 20.19 75.54
N PHE A 239 9.48 20.21 74.57
CA PHE A 239 10.05 19.02 73.91
C PHE A 239 9.01 18.07 73.32
N ASN A 240 7.79 18.56 73.05
CA ASN A 240 6.63 17.78 72.60
C ASN A 240 6.22 16.62 73.53
N ILE A 241 6.73 16.61 74.77
CA ILE A 241 6.52 15.53 75.75
C ILE A 241 5.93 16.11 77.03
N LEU A 242 6.46 17.22 77.54
CA LEU A 242 6.03 17.82 78.80
C LEU A 242 5.04 18.96 78.54
N CYS A 243 3.94 18.98 79.29
CA CYS A 243 2.94 20.04 79.26
C CYS A 243 2.84 20.68 80.64
N LEU A 244 2.97 22.01 80.71
CA LEU A 244 2.78 22.81 81.92
C LEU A 244 1.52 23.65 81.79
N ARG A 245 0.74 23.74 82.86
CA ARG A 245 -0.56 24.43 82.85
C ARG A 245 -0.71 25.30 84.09
N GLY A 246 -1.25 26.49 83.88
CA GLY A 246 -1.64 27.40 84.95
C GLY A 246 -2.96 28.07 84.59
N GLY A 247 -3.85 28.27 85.56
CA GLY A 247 -5.10 28.97 85.30
C GLY A 247 -5.80 29.44 86.56
N PHE A 248 -6.77 30.32 86.39
CA PHE A 248 -7.58 30.89 87.45
C PHE A 248 -9.02 31.11 86.98
N ILE A 249 -9.94 31.24 87.92
CA ILE A 249 -11.37 31.42 87.68
C ILE A 249 -11.85 32.68 88.42
N ILE A 250 -12.56 33.58 87.73
CA ILE A 250 -13.08 34.84 88.30
C ILE A 250 -14.54 35.05 87.87
N PRO A 251 -15.46 35.47 88.76
CA PRO A 251 -15.29 35.74 90.19
C PRO A 251 -15.25 34.45 91.04
N HIS A 252 -14.80 34.55 92.29
CA HIS A 252 -14.58 33.41 93.20
C HIS A 252 -15.82 32.99 94.03
N ALA A 253 -17.03 33.39 93.62
CA ALA A 253 -18.21 32.93 94.35
C ALA A 253 -18.40 31.42 94.24
N TYR A 254 -19.30 30.87 95.05
CA TYR A 254 -19.65 29.44 95.05
C TYR A 254 -18.53 28.44 95.39
N ASN A 255 -17.35 28.92 95.84
CA ASN A 255 -16.17 28.09 96.09
C ASN A 255 -15.64 27.46 94.80
N ASP A 256 -15.54 28.29 93.76
CA ASP A 256 -14.93 27.93 92.49
C ASP A 256 -13.40 27.84 92.64
N GLY A 257 -12.75 26.98 91.85
CA GLY A 257 -11.30 26.77 91.93
C GLY A 257 -10.57 28.07 91.61
N ALA A 258 -10.00 28.72 92.63
CA ALA A 258 -9.40 30.04 92.47
C ALA A 258 -8.13 29.99 91.61
N PHE A 259 -7.35 28.91 91.74
CA PHE A 259 -6.11 28.71 91.01
C PHE A 259 -5.84 27.23 90.74
N THR A 260 -5.24 26.96 89.59
CA THR A 260 -4.90 25.61 89.15
C THR A 260 -3.51 25.57 88.54
N ALA A 261 -2.75 24.56 88.96
CA ALA A 261 -1.47 24.20 88.37
C ALA A 261 -1.51 22.75 87.93
N GLY A 262 -0.98 22.45 86.75
CA GLY A 262 -0.98 21.09 86.23
C GLY A 262 0.23 20.77 85.38
N LEU A 263 0.53 19.48 85.31
CA LEU A 263 1.57 18.88 84.49
C LEU A 263 0.96 17.77 83.62
N GLY A 264 1.49 17.57 82.43
CA GLY A 264 1.13 16.47 81.56
C GLY A 264 2.34 15.86 80.89
N LEU A 265 2.36 14.53 80.76
CA LEU A 265 3.32 13.77 79.98
C LEU A 265 2.59 13.22 78.76
N LYS A 266 3.06 13.57 77.57
CA LYS A 266 2.55 13.11 76.29
C LYS A 266 3.35 11.90 75.82
N LEU A 267 2.65 10.96 75.21
CA LEU A 267 3.22 9.86 74.46
C LEU A 267 2.63 9.92 73.05
N ASP A 268 3.49 10.07 72.04
CA ASP A 268 3.07 10.08 70.64
C ASP A 268 3.92 9.06 69.87
N THR A 269 3.27 7.97 69.48
CA THR A 269 3.85 6.88 68.68
C THR A 269 2.98 6.66 67.45
N GLU A 270 3.44 5.82 66.53
CA GLU A 270 2.73 5.51 65.30
C GLU A 270 1.29 5.04 65.54
N ASN A 271 1.08 4.13 66.51
CA ASN A 271 -0.21 3.48 66.75
C ASN A 271 -0.95 4.00 67.99
N PHE A 272 -0.26 4.76 68.84
CA PHE A 272 -0.81 5.24 70.10
C PHE A 272 -0.41 6.68 70.35
N LYS A 273 -1.41 7.53 70.62
CA LYS A 273 -1.20 8.90 71.08
C LYS A 273 -1.94 9.08 72.39
N GLY A 274 -1.32 9.62 73.41
CA GLY A 274 -1.96 9.75 74.71
C GLY A 274 -1.26 10.72 75.63
N SER A 275 -1.85 10.91 76.80
CA SER A 275 -1.24 11.70 77.84
C SER A 275 -1.63 11.24 79.24
N LEU A 276 -0.65 11.24 80.15
CA LEU A 276 -0.86 11.15 81.58
C LEU A 276 -0.79 12.56 82.15
N ASN A 277 -1.79 12.97 82.90
CA ASN A 277 -1.90 14.34 83.34
C ASN A 277 -2.26 14.40 84.81
N TYR A 278 -1.69 15.37 85.50
CA TYR A 278 -1.94 15.66 86.90
C TYR A 278 -2.22 17.15 87.08
N ALA A 279 -3.22 17.50 87.87
CA ALA A 279 -3.51 18.89 88.21
C ALA A 279 -3.89 19.03 89.68
N VAL A 280 -3.45 20.11 90.30
CA VAL A 280 -3.89 20.55 91.63
C VAL A 280 -4.71 21.82 91.46
N ASN A 281 -5.92 21.80 92.00
CA ASN A 281 -6.82 22.94 92.04
C ASN A 281 -6.96 23.41 93.49
N PHE A 282 -6.87 24.72 93.71
CA PHE A 282 -7.10 25.35 94.99
C PHE A 282 -8.52 25.90 95.06
N TYR A 283 -9.30 25.43 96.02
CA TYR A 283 -10.66 25.87 96.30
C TYR A 283 -10.71 26.58 97.66
N PRO A 284 -11.31 27.78 97.77
CA PRO A 284 -11.42 28.52 99.03
C PRO A 284 -11.98 27.73 100.25
N ARG A 285 -12.89 26.79 100.04
CA ARG A 285 -13.57 25.95 101.06
C ARG A 285 -13.15 24.48 101.03
N MET A 286 -12.83 23.94 99.85
CA MET A 286 -12.40 22.54 99.70
C MET A 286 -10.89 22.37 99.78
N LYS A 287 -10.11 23.45 99.94
CA LYS A 287 -8.64 23.43 99.91
C LYS A 287 -8.13 22.81 98.60
N TYR A 288 -7.15 21.92 98.66
CA TYR A 288 -6.53 21.31 97.48
C TYR A 288 -7.32 20.10 96.99
N VAL A 289 -7.60 20.06 95.69
CA VAL A 289 -8.16 18.90 94.99
C VAL A 289 -7.20 18.48 93.90
N HIS A 290 -6.88 17.19 93.89
CA HIS A 290 -5.96 16.58 92.95
C HIS A 290 -6.75 15.86 91.87
N TYR A 291 -6.35 16.06 90.61
CA TYR A 291 -6.90 15.37 89.45
C TYR A 291 -5.81 14.56 88.79
N LEU A 292 -6.17 13.34 88.37
CA LEU A 292 -5.37 12.50 87.51
C LEU A 292 -6.21 12.18 86.27
N GLY A 293 -5.61 12.30 85.09
CA GLY A 293 -6.26 12.01 83.82
C GLY A 293 -5.34 11.20 82.93
N LEU A 294 -5.85 10.08 82.43
CA LEU A 294 -5.25 9.30 81.37
C LEU A 294 -6.10 9.47 80.12
N THR A 295 -5.46 9.87 79.02
CA THR A 295 -6.09 9.86 77.70
C THR A 295 -5.25 9.10 76.71
N GLY A 296 -5.92 8.40 75.80
CA GLY A 296 -5.29 7.56 74.81
C GLY A 296 -6.14 7.44 73.56
N GLU A 297 -5.49 7.49 72.42
CA GLU A 297 -6.03 7.32 71.09
C GLU A 297 -5.27 6.16 70.45
N TYR A 298 -6.01 5.12 70.05
CA TYR A 298 -5.45 3.91 69.46
C TYR A 298 -5.87 3.79 67.99
N GLY A 299 -4.89 3.49 67.13
CA GLY A 299 -5.08 3.26 65.69
C GLY A 299 -3.94 3.82 64.85
N THR A 300 -3.67 3.20 63.71
CA THR A 300 -2.71 3.68 62.69
C THR A 300 -3.28 4.90 61.96
N LEU A 301 -2.50 5.97 61.83
CA LEU A 301 -2.83 7.04 60.88
C LEU A 301 -2.19 6.70 59.54
N ASP A 302 -2.95 6.92 58.46
CA ASP A 302 -2.38 6.84 57.13
C ASP A 302 -1.43 8.02 56.90
N ARG A 303 -0.18 7.70 56.55
CA ARG A 303 0.89 8.65 56.26
C ARG A 303 1.47 8.41 54.87
N GLU A 304 0.98 7.40 54.16
CA GLU A 304 1.42 7.08 52.81
C GLU A 304 0.56 7.90 51.84
N PRO A 305 1.15 8.49 50.79
CA PRO A 305 0.36 9.15 49.77
C PRO A 305 -0.34 8.11 48.86
N PRO A 306 -1.44 8.50 48.18
CA PRO A 306 -2.10 7.64 47.22
C PRO A 306 -1.15 7.12 46.13
N GLU A 307 -1.26 5.84 45.81
CA GLU A 307 -0.62 5.26 44.64
C GLU A 307 -1.39 5.67 43.38
N THR A 308 -0.71 6.30 42.42
CA THR A 308 -1.32 6.80 41.19
C THR A 308 -0.65 6.27 39.94
N GLY A 309 -1.45 6.04 38.89
CA GLY A 309 -0.98 5.60 37.57
C GLY A 309 -1.77 6.25 36.45
N VAL A 310 -1.09 6.53 35.34
CA VAL A 310 -1.69 7.01 34.09
C VAL A 310 -1.16 6.17 32.93
N ALA A 311 -2.07 5.59 32.14
CA ALA A 311 -1.75 4.95 30.87
C ALA A 311 -2.50 5.66 29.73
N VAL A 312 -1.84 5.88 28.60
CA VAL A 312 -2.44 6.54 27.43
C VAL A 312 -2.49 5.54 26.29
N GLU A 313 -3.66 5.37 25.67
CA GLU A 313 -3.87 4.40 24.59
C GLU A 313 -3.10 4.75 23.32
N SER A 314 -3.14 6.02 22.89
CA SER A 314 -2.34 6.55 21.79
C SER A 314 -1.68 7.86 22.18
N ARG A 315 -0.37 7.97 21.94
CA ARG A 315 0.39 9.20 22.19
C ARG A 315 0.26 10.22 21.05
N HIS A 316 -0.16 9.79 19.87
CA HIS A 316 -0.42 10.63 18.70
C HIS A 316 -1.92 10.63 18.41
N VAL A 317 -2.50 11.82 18.27
CA VAL A 317 -3.93 12.03 18.02
C VAL A 317 -4.12 13.07 16.93
N SER A 318 -5.18 12.90 16.13
CA SER A 318 -5.59 13.84 15.09
C SER A 318 -7.05 14.22 15.35
N PRO A 319 -7.33 15.29 16.11
CA PRO A 319 -8.69 15.74 16.42
C PRO A 319 -9.36 16.43 15.23
N ASN A 320 -9.53 15.68 14.13
CA ASN A 320 -10.10 16.13 12.87
C ASN A 320 -11.58 15.67 12.67
N TYR A 321 -12.09 14.84 13.59
CA TYR A 321 -13.44 14.29 13.66
C TYR A 321 -13.75 13.25 12.57
N ASP A 322 -12.75 12.49 12.12
CA ASP A 322 -12.89 11.42 11.12
C ASP A 322 -13.15 10.02 11.73
N GLY A 323 -13.17 9.93 13.06
CA GLY A 323 -13.35 8.69 13.82
C GLY A 323 -12.06 7.90 14.10
N ILE A 324 -10.90 8.37 13.62
CA ILE A 324 -9.60 7.72 13.77
C ILE A 324 -8.71 8.59 14.68
N LYS A 325 -8.52 8.14 15.93
CA LYS A 325 -7.64 8.80 16.91
C LYS A 325 -7.97 10.29 17.16
N ASP A 326 -9.25 10.64 17.14
CA ASP A 326 -9.76 12.00 17.42
C ASP A 326 -9.49 12.51 18.84
N TYR A 327 -9.19 11.61 19.77
CA TYR A 327 -9.00 11.95 21.17
C TYR A 327 -7.94 11.08 21.84
N ALA A 328 -7.33 11.62 22.89
CA ALA A 328 -6.46 10.87 23.79
C ALA A 328 -7.31 10.29 24.92
N LEU A 329 -7.24 8.97 25.11
CA LEU A 329 -7.86 8.28 26.23
C LEU A 329 -6.82 8.03 27.33
N LEU A 330 -6.96 8.73 28.45
CA LEU A 330 -6.10 8.59 29.62
C LEU A 330 -6.77 7.70 30.65
N HIS A 331 -6.20 6.52 30.89
CA HIS A 331 -6.62 5.60 31.94
C HIS A 331 -5.98 6.00 33.26
N LEU A 332 -6.81 6.32 34.25
CA LEU A 332 -6.37 6.74 35.58
C LEU A 332 -6.58 5.59 36.57
N ASN A 333 -5.58 5.35 37.42
CA ASN A 333 -5.69 4.44 38.55
C ASN A 333 -5.23 5.15 39.80
N VAL A 334 -6.04 5.09 40.86
CA VAL A 334 -5.73 5.65 42.18
C VAL A 334 -6.12 4.63 43.22
N ARG A 335 -5.17 4.28 44.10
CA ARG A 335 -5.38 3.37 45.22
C ARG A 335 -4.79 3.96 46.48
N ASP A 336 -5.53 3.88 47.57
CA ASP A 336 -5.11 4.38 48.87
C ASP A 336 -5.80 3.56 49.97
N ARG A 337 -5.20 3.47 51.16
CA ARG A 337 -5.83 2.81 52.31
C ARG A 337 -6.92 3.68 52.92
N SER A 338 -6.77 5.00 52.81
CA SER A 338 -7.75 5.98 53.21
C SER A 338 -8.62 6.43 52.02
N ARG A 339 -9.59 7.31 52.28
CA ARG A 339 -10.49 7.82 51.23
C ARG A 339 -9.77 8.89 50.41
N ILE A 340 -9.97 8.89 49.10
CA ILE A 340 -9.47 9.95 48.22
C ILE A 340 -10.30 11.22 48.46
N LYS A 341 -9.61 12.33 48.72
CA LYS A 341 -10.20 13.64 49.01
C LYS A 341 -10.25 14.54 47.78
N GLY A 342 -9.40 14.27 46.80
CA GLY A 342 -9.47 14.89 45.48
C GLY A 342 -8.38 14.43 44.54
N TRP A 343 -8.51 14.83 43.28
CA TRP A 343 -7.58 14.51 42.21
C TRP A 343 -7.56 15.64 41.17
N ARG A 344 -6.47 15.71 40.41
CA ARG A 344 -6.30 16.70 39.35
C ARG A 344 -5.46 16.14 38.20
N LEU A 345 -6.00 16.21 36.99
CA LEU A 345 -5.33 15.92 35.73
C LEU A 345 -5.30 17.20 34.89
N GLN A 346 -4.11 17.67 34.54
CA GLN A 346 -3.91 18.86 33.73
C GLN A 346 -3.24 18.49 32.41
N ILE A 347 -3.63 19.17 31.33
CA ILE A 347 -2.90 19.15 30.06
C ILE A 347 -2.22 20.51 29.91
N LEU A 348 -0.94 20.48 29.58
CA LEU A 348 -0.07 21.64 29.47
C LEU A 348 0.50 21.76 28.05
N ASP A 349 0.61 22.98 27.55
CA ASP A 349 1.31 23.28 26.30
C ASP A 349 2.85 23.19 26.46
N ALA A 350 3.58 23.38 25.36
CA ALA A 350 5.04 23.35 25.35
C ALA A 350 5.71 24.42 26.24
N SER A 351 5.00 25.48 26.62
CA SER A 351 5.47 26.53 27.54
C SER A 351 5.14 26.25 29.01
N GLY A 352 4.44 25.15 29.30
CA GLY A 352 3.99 24.79 30.63
C GLY A 352 2.72 25.51 31.08
N ARG A 353 1.95 26.11 30.16
CA ARG A 353 0.65 26.70 30.49
C ARG A 353 -0.42 25.62 30.46
N ILE A 354 -1.33 25.67 31.42
CA ILE A 354 -2.45 24.73 31.51
C ILE A 354 -3.47 25.09 30.41
N VAL A 355 -3.69 24.18 29.48
CA VAL A 355 -4.71 24.30 28.43
C VAL A 355 -6.01 23.60 28.81
N LYS A 356 -5.93 22.48 29.55
CA LYS A 356 -7.09 21.73 30.04
C LYS A 356 -6.89 21.31 31.49
N ASP A 357 -7.93 21.40 32.32
CA ASP A 357 -7.87 21.03 33.74
C ASP A 357 -9.10 20.20 34.13
N TYR A 358 -8.87 18.93 34.45
CA TYR A 358 -9.87 18.02 35.00
C TYR A 358 -9.58 17.88 36.49
N SER A 359 -10.45 18.42 37.34
CA SER A 359 -10.28 18.29 38.79
C SER A 359 -11.62 18.13 39.50
N ILE A 360 -11.59 17.34 40.58
CA ILE A 360 -12.62 17.28 41.59
C ILE A 360 -11.93 17.38 42.94
N THR A 361 -12.38 18.33 43.75
CA THR A 361 -11.88 18.48 45.12
C THR A 361 -13.05 18.51 46.10
N GLU A 362 -12.85 17.96 47.29
CA GLU A 362 -13.82 18.12 48.38
C GLU A 362 -14.08 19.61 48.69
N ARG A 363 -13.12 20.50 48.41
CA ARG A 363 -13.24 21.96 48.54
C ARG A 363 -14.15 22.60 47.49
N ASP A 364 -14.20 22.08 46.26
CA ASP A 364 -15.11 22.59 45.22
C ASP A 364 -16.58 22.30 45.54
N MET A 365 -16.85 21.28 46.36
CA MET A 365 -18.17 21.05 46.98
C MET A 365 -18.51 22.02 48.13
N ILE A 366 -17.60 22.92 48.53
CA ILE A 366 -17.70 23.75 49.76
C ILE A 366 -17.86 25.26 49.45
N LYS A 367 -18.10 25.66 48.19
CA LYS A 367 -18.09 27.11 47.86
C LYS A 367 -19.21 27.96 48.49
N THR A 368 -20.25 27.39 49.08
CA THR A 368 -21.11 28.08 50.05
C THR A 368 -21.91 27.06 50.86
N LEU A 369 -21.78 27.08 52.19
CA LEU A 369 -22.63 26.29 53.06
C LEU A 369 -24.01 26.98 53.19
N ASP A 370 -24.89 26.74 52.22
CA ASP A 370 -26.28 27.16 52.29
C ASP A 370 -27.08 26.26 53.27
N PHE A 371 -28.33 26.63 53.55
CA PHE A 371 -29.18 25.94 54.52
C PHE A 371 -29.38 24.45 54.14
N THR A 372 -29.64 24.18 52.87
CA THR A 372 -29.88 22.82 52.36
C THR A 372 -28.62 21.96 52.46
N THR A 373 -27.47 22.52 52.07
CA THR A 373 -26.16 21.84 52.10
C THR A 373 -25.73 21.55 53.53
N PHE A 374 -26.03 22.44 54.48
CA PHE A 374 -25.79 22.24 55.91
C PHE A 374 -26.48 20.97 56.43
N PHE A 375 -27.80 20.84 56.24
CA PHE A 375 -28.55 19.66 56.73
C PHE A 375 -28.18 18.39 56.00
N ARG A 376 -27.93 18.47 54.68
CA ARG A 376 -27.46 17.31 53.92
C ARG A 376 -26.14 16.78 54.49
N ARG A 377 -25.18 17.66 54.78
CA ARG A 377 -23.88 17.24 55.32
C ARG A 377 -23.94 16.65 56.72
N LEU A 378 -24.90 17.04 57.55
CA LEU A 378 -25.10 16.42 58.87
C LEU A 378 -25.32 14.90 58.75
N VAL A 379 -26.16 14.48 57.80
CA VAL A 379 -26.51 13.06 57.60
C VAL A 379 -25.66 12.35 56.53
N GLN A 380 -24.93 13.10 55.70
CA GLN A 380 -24.14 12.52 54.61
C GLN A 380 -22.96 11.68 55.12
N LYS A 381 -22.82 10.48 54.57
CA LYS A 381 -21.64 9.63 54.77
C LYS A 381 -20.41 10.25 54.09
N LYS A 382 -19.25 10.25 54.77
CA LYS A 382 -17.98 10.58 54.13
C LYS A 382 -17.54 9.44 53.23
N GLU A 383 -17.53 9.68 51.92
CA GLU A 383 -17.12 8.71 50.91
C GLU A 383 -15.89 9.20 50.16
N SER A 384 -15.17 8.27 49.54
CA SER A 384 -14.06 8.59 48.66
C SER A 384 -14.56 9.32 47.42
N MET A 385 -13.84 10.36 47.00
CA MET A 385 -14.10 10.98 45.71
C MET A 385 -13.88 9.95 44.60
N VAL A 386 -14.81 9.95 43.65
CA VAL A 386 -14.73 9.09 42.48
C VAL A 386 -13.64 9.67 41.57
N VAL A 387 -12.59 8.88 41.36
CA VAL A 387 -11.63 9.12 40.28
C VAL A 387 -12.14 8.34 39.08
N PRO A 388 -12.42 8.99 37.94
CA PRO A 388 -12.86 8.28 36.76
C PRO A 388 -11.74 7.36 36.27
N GLU A 389 -12.08 6.13 35.89
CA GLU A 389 -11.10 5.19 35.31
C GLU A 389 -10.50 5.70 34.01
N LYS A 390 -11.22 6.58 33.31
CA LYS A 390 -10.84 7.13 32.01
C LYS A 390 -11.19 8.60 31.90
N VAL A 391 -10.28 9.38 31.33
CA VAL A 391 -10.52 10.76 30.90
C VAL A 391 -10.26 10.85 29.40
N ILE A 392 -11.21 11.43 28.67
CA ILE A 392 -11.10 11.71 27.25
C ILE A 392 -10.63 13.15 27.09
N TRP A 393 -9.58 13.36 26.30
CA TRP A 393 -9.16 14.67 25.86
C TRP A 393 -9.19 14.76 24.34
N ASP A 394 -10.05 15.63 23.83
CA ASP A 394 -10.38 15.85 22.42
C ASP A 394 -9.47 16.88 21.74
N GLY A 395 -8.30 17.19 22.33
CA GLY A 395 -7.39 18.21 21.80
C GLY A 395 -7.89 19.65 21.95
N THR A 396 -8.90 19.90 22.79
CA THR A 396 -9.40 21.26 23.07
C THR A 396 -8.83 21.84 24.37
N ASP A 397 -8.91 23.16 24.48
CA ASP A 397 -8.65 23.89 25.72
C ASP A 397 -9.86 23.87 26.68
N SER A 398 -9.76 24.57 27.81
CA SER A 398 -10.83 24.64 28.81
C SER A 398 -12.07 25.44 28.37
N LYS A 399 -11.99 26.19 27.27
CA LYS A 399 -13.11 26.89 26.63
C LYS A 399 -13.75 26.06 25.51
N GLY A 400 -13.12 24.96 25.12
CA GLY A 400 -13.55 24.11 24.01
C GLY A 400 -12.96 24.55 22.65
N GLU A 401 -11.97 25.44 22.65
CA GLU A 401 -11.27 25.85 21.42
C GLU A 401 -10.23 24.78 21.04
N ARG A 402 -10.11 24.48 19.73
CA ARG A 402 -9.13 23.50 19.23
C ARG A 402 -7.72 24.03 19.42
N LEU A 403 -6.83 23.18 19.89
CA LEU A 403 -5.42 23.49 20.03
C LEU A 403 -4.64 23.21 18.74
N PRO A 404 -3.56 23.95 18.47
CA PRO A 404 -2.71 23.73 17.31
C PRO A 404 -1.91 22.42 17.43
N ASP A 405 -1.45 21.92 16.28
CA ASP A 405 -0.51 20.80 16.20
C ASP A 405 0.73 21.06 17.07
N GLY A 406 1.16 20.04 17.82
CA GLY A 406 2.28 20.16 18.74
C GLY A 406 2.29 19.14 19.88
N LYS A 407 3.29 19.26 20.75
CA LYS A 407 3.46 18.39 21.92
C LYS A 407 2.81 19.02 23.15
N TYR A 408 2.02 18.21 23.85
CA TYR A 408 1.33 18.55 25.08
C TYR A 408 1.73 17.58 26.19
N THR A 409 1.85 18.07 27.41
CA THR A 409 2.23 17.26 28.58
C THR A 409 1.04 17.11 29.50
N TYR A 410 0.71 15.89 29.91
CA TYR A 410 -0.26 15.70 30.99
C TYR A 410 0.43 15.65 32.35
N SER A 411 -0.28 16.05 33.40
CA SER A 411 0.16 16.03 34.80
C SER A 411 -0.97 15.55 35.70
N PHE A 412 -0.78 14.44 36.39
CA PHE A 412 -1.80 13.82 37.25
C PHE A 412 -1.30 13.59 38.68
N HIS A 413 -2.11 13.96 39.67
CA HIS A 413 -1.90 13.63 41.08
C HIS A 413 -3.23 13.53 41.83
N ALA A 414 -3.21 12.82 42.96
CA ALA A 414 -4.34 12.67 43.87
C ALA A 414 -3.89 12.92 45.31
N TRP A 415 -4.84 13.24 46.18
CA TRP A 415 -4.58 13.37 47.62
C TRP A 415 -5.71 12.75 48.44
N ASP A 416 -5.32 12.26 49.60
CA ASP A 416 -6.16 11.48 50.48
C ASP A 416 -6.86 12.34 51.56
N ALA A 417 -7.61 11.70 52.47
CA ALA A 417 -8.30 12.37 53.57
C ALA A 417 -7.37 13.09 54.55
N ARG A 418 -6.08 12.73 54.56
CA ARG A 418 -5.05 13.26 55.44
C ARG A 418 -4.17 14.32 54.77
N ASP A 419 -4.54 14.71 53.55
CA ASP A 419 -3.77 15.65 52.73
C ASP A 419 -2.37 15.13 52.36
N ASN A 420 -2.17 13.79 52.35
CA ASN A 420 -1.01 13.17 51.71
C ASN A 420 -1.19 13.27 50.18
N ILE A 421 -0.18 13.75 49.46
CA ILE A 421 -0.24 14.01 48.01
C ILE A 421 0.63 13.00 47.26
N SER A 422 0.08 12.36 46.24
CA SER A 422 0.80 11.42 45.38
C SER A 422 1.94 12.09 44.61
N GLU A 423 2.91 11.29 44.15
CA GLU A 423 3.83 11.72 43.11
C GLU A 423 3.05 12.18 41.85
N ILE A 424 3.57 13.21 41.17
CA ILE A 424 2.97 13.72 39.93
C ILE A 424 3.37 12.80 38.77
N LYS A 425 2.39 12.16 38.14
CA LYS A 425 2.60 11.35 36.93
C LYS A 425 2.46 12.23 35.69
N THR A 426 3.47 12.18 34.83
CA THR A 426 3.52 12.97 33.59
C THR A 426 3.80 12.12 32.36
N GLY A 427 3.46 12.66 31.19
CA GLY A 427 3.76 12.07 29.89
C GLY A 427 3.33 12.99 28.76
N THR A 428 3.63 12.61 27.52
CA THR A 428 3.42 13.47 26.35
C THR A 428 2.35 12.91 25.41
N ILE A 429 1.50 13.79 24.90
CA ILE A 429 0.54 13.56 23.82
C ILE A 429 0.87 14.55 22.70
N VAL A 430 0.82 14.11 21.46
CA VAL A 430 1.11 14.91 20.27
C VAL A 430 -0.18 15.06 19.46
N ILE A 431 -0.56 16.31 19.19
CA ILE A 431 -1.60 16.64 18.23
C ILE A 431 -0.94 16.81 16.87
N ASP A 432 -1.40 16.06 15.87
CA ASP A 432 -0.97 16.18 14.49
C ASP A 432 -2.17 15.98 13.56
N THR A 433 -2.66 17.09 13.00
CA THR A 433 -3.81 17.12 12.07
C THR A 433 -3.37 17.24 10.61
N SER A 434 -2.07 17.18 10.34
CA SER A 434 -1.50 17.43 9.02
C SER A 434 -1.34 16.12 8.24
N ALA A 435 -2.27 15.85 7.32
CA ALA A 435 -2.18 14.67 6.47
C ALA A 435 -0.93 14.71 5.54
N PRO A 436 -0.29 13.56 5.28
CA PRO A 436 0.71 13.45 4.22
C PRO A 436 0.09 13.78 2.85
N GLU A 437 0.90 14.27 1.90
CA GLU A 437 0.42 14.60 0.55
C GLU A 437 1.21 13.83 -0.51
N VAL A 438 0.52 13.35 -1.55
CA VAL A 438 1.16 12.73 -2.71
C VAL A 438 0.46 13.18 -3.99
N ALA A 439 1.27 13.59 -4.96
CA ALA A 439 0.85 13.81 -6.34
C ALA A 439 1.68 12.93 -7.28
N LEU A 440 1.01 12.36 -8.29
CA LEU A 440 1.60 11.44 -9.26
C LEU A 440 1.51 12.03 -10.66
N GLU A 441 2.59 11.90 -11.42
CA GLU A 441 2.66 12.28 -12.83
C GLU A 441 3.27 11.12 -13.63
N ALA A 442 2.64 10.75 -14.75
CA ALA A 442 3.18 9.83 -15.75
C ALA A 442 2.97 10.40 -17.15
N SER A 443 3.87 10.09 -18.08
CA SER A 443 3.87 10.68 -19.43
C SER A 443 2.92 10.01 -20.41
N ASP A 444 2.72 8.69 -20.30
CA ASP A 444 1.83 7.88 -21.15
C ASP A 444 1.39 6.65 -20.34
N ASN A 445 0.16 6.18 -20.52
CA ASN A 445 -0.41 5.02 -19.80
C ASN A 445 -0.24 3.70 -20.58
N LEU A 446 0.79 3.60 -21.41
CA LEU A 446 1.07 2.45 -22.28
C LEU A 446 2.57 2.21 -22.38
N PHE A 447 3.00 0.97 -22.16
CA PHE A 447 4.39 0.56 -22.30
C PHE A 447 4.52 -0.89 -22.78
N SER A 448 5.62 -1.22 -23.46
CA SER A 448 5.90 -2.51 -24.09
C SER A 448 7.27 -3.04 -23.62
N PRO A 449 7.33 -3.82 -22.53
CA PRO A 449 8.58 -4.37 -22.01
C PRO A 449 9.02 -5.60 -22.81
N ASN A 450 9.52 -5.38 -24.03
CA ASN A 450 9.95 -6.41 -24.98
C ASN A 450 11.47 -6.41 -25.25
N GLY A 451 12.21 -5.44 -24.72
CA GLY A 451 13.66 -5.32 -24.82
C GLY A 451 14.16 -4.58 -26.07
N ASP A 452 13.31 -3.88 -26.81
CA ASP A 452 13.67 -3.13 -28.02
C ASP A 452 14.14 -1.68 -27.76
N ASN A 453 14.26 -1.29 -26.49
CA ASN A 453 14.57 0.05 -25.97
C ASN A 453 13.50 1.13 -26.25
N LYS A 454 12.29 0.76 -26.70
CA LYS A 454 11.18 1.69 -26.93
C LYS A 454 10.01 1.38 -25.99
N LYS A 455 9.77 2.31 -25.05
CA LYS A 455 8.71 2.16 -24.03
C LYS A 455 8.84 0.86 -23.21
N ASP A 456 10.06 0.37 -22.97
CA ASP A 456 10.30 -0.83 -22.14
C ASP A 456 9.94 -0.63 -20.66
N PHE A 457 9.85 0.61 -20.21
CA PHE A 457 9.62 0.95 -18.80
C PHE A 457 8.46 1.92 -18.64
N PHE A 458 7.66 1.69 -17.60
CA PHE A 458 6.70 2.64 -17.09
C PHE A 458 7.32 3.48 -15.98
N ALA A 459 7.41 4.80 -16.19
CA ALA A 459 8.02 5.72 -15.23
C ALA A 459 6.96 6.62 -14.58
N ILE A 460 7.01 6.70 -13.25
CA ILE A 460 6.10 7.49 -12.42
C ILE A 460 6.94 8.52 -11.67
N ILE A 461 6.60 9.80 -11.79
CA ILE A 461 7.15 10.86 -10.96
C ILE A 461 6.23 11.01 -9.74
N GLN A 462 6.84 11.02 -8.55
CA GLN A 462 6.14 11.11 -7.28
C GLN A 462 6.58 12.38 -6.56
N LYS A 463 5.63 13.27 -6.26
CA LYS A 463 5.84 14.45 -5.42
C LYS A 463 5.15 14.19 -4.10
N VAL A 464 5.95 13.83 -3.09
CA VAL A 464 5.45 13.42 -1.77
C VAL A 464 5.90 14.41 -0.71
N LYS A 465 4.98 14.85 0.14
CA LYS A 465 5.24 15.62 1.35
C LYS A 465 4.87 14.74 2.55
N THR A 466 5.86 14.40 3.36
CA THR A 466 5.73 13.35 4.38
C THR A 466 6.70 13.62 5.53
N ALA A 467 6.33 13.17 6.73
CA ALA A 467 7.15 13.22 7.91
C ALA A 467 8.11 12.01 7.98
N PRO A 468 9.25 12.11 8.68
CA PRO A 468 10.21 11.02 8.82
C PRO A 468 9.68 9.68 9.36
N GLY A 469 8.61 9.69 10.15
CA GLY A 469 8.03 8.50 10.78
C GLY A 469 6.95 7.81 9.94
N ASP A 470 6.56 8.42 8.82
CA ASP A 470 5.50 7.89 7.95
C ASP A 470 5.98 6.66 7.19
N VAL A 471 5.08 5.71 6.95
CA VAL A 471 5.36 4.52 6.15
C VAL A 471 4.43 4.47 4.93
N TRP A 472 5.04 4.50 3.76
CA TRP A 472 4.37 4.45 2.47
C TRP A 472 4.36 3.03 1.91
N SER A 473 3.21 2.60 1.41
CA SER A 473 3.02 1.35 0.69
C SER A 473 2.49 1.65 -0.71
N ALA A 474 3.16 1.13 -1.72
CA ALA A 474 2.81 1.33 -3.12
C ALA A 474 2.95 0.05 -3.93
N GLY A 475 2.43 0.03 -5.14
CA GLY A 475 2.55 -1.14 -6.00
C GLY A 475 1.74 -1.06 -7.28
N PHE A 476 1.92 -2.07 -8.12
CA PHE A 476 1.13 -2.29 -9.32
C PHE A 476 0.16 -3.45 -9.08
N MET A 477 -1.10 -3.29 -9.48
CA MET A 477 -2.13 -4.31 -9.36
C MET A 477 -2.80 -4.60 -10.71
N ASP A 478 -3.17 -5.86 -10.94
CA ASP A 478 -3.89 -6.31 -12.14
C ASP A 478 -5.43 -6.15 -12.00
N SER A 479 -6.19 -6.59 -13.00
CA SER A 479 -7.66 -6.60 -13.01
C SER A 479 -8.24 -7.91 -12.44
N PRO A 480 -7.91 -8.28 -11.18
CA PRO A 480 -8.89 -8.36 -10.08
C PRO A 480 -8.39 -7.69 -8.78
N ALA A 481 -7.54 -6.66 -8.90
CA ALA A 481 -6.86 -5.95 -7.81
C ALA A 481 -5.81 -6.80 -7.05
N LYS A 482 -5.18 -7.78 -7.70
CA LYS A 482 -4.06 -8.53 -7.12
C LYS A 482 -2.77 -7.73 -7.33
N VAL A 483 -2.05 -7.47 -6.25
CA VAL A 483 -0.75 -6.77 -6.31
C VAL A 483 0.28 -7.69 -6.96
N VAL A 484 0.88 -7.23 -8.06
CA VAL A 484 1.94 -7.95 -8.80
C VAL A 484 3.33 -7.44 -8.45
N LYS A 485 3.45 -6.17 -8.06
CA LYS A 485 4.71 -5.56 -7.64
C LYS A 485 4.44 -4.69 -6.43
N SER A 486 5.22 -4.83 -5.37
CA SER A 486 5.05 -4.08 -4.14
C SER A 486 6.28 -3.27 -3.78
N TYR A 487 6.04 -2.11 -3.17
CA TYR A 487 7.05 -1.22 -2.65
C TYR A 487 6.66 -0.77 -1.24
N ARG A 488 7.67 -0.63 -0.40
CA ARG A 488 7.52 -0.07 0.95
C ARG A 488 8.66 0.88 1.22
N TRP A 489 8.34 2.09 1.65
CA TRP A 489 9.31 3.14 1.95
C TRP A 489 8.97 3.84 3.25
N ASP A 490 9.99 4.17 4.04
CA ASP A 490 9.86 5.13 5.12
C ASP A 490 9.83 6.56 4.54
N GLY A 491 9.24 7.53 5.23
CA GLY A 491 8.98 8.88 4.70
C GLY A 491 10.23 9.61 4.19
N ARG A 492 11.42 9.31 4.72
CA ARG A 492 12.69 9.88 4.23
C ARG A 492 13.20 9.26 2.92
N ALA A 493 12.69 8.08 2.56
CA ALA A 493 13.23 7.22 1.50
C ALA A 493 12.27 7.06 0.32
N VAL A 494 11.13 7.76 0.30
CA VAL A 494 10.19 7.69 -0.82
C VAL A 494 10.85 8.26 -2.08
N PRO A 495 11.04 7.46 -3.14
CA PRO A 495 11.76 7.91 -4.32
C PRO A 495 10.91 8.89 -5.13
N GLY A 496 11.52 9.98 -5.62
CA GLY A 496 10.85 10.93 -6.51
C GLY A 496 10.49 10.34 -7.88
N LYS A 497 11.03 9.17 -8.24
CA LYS A 497 10.74 8.44 -9.47
C LYS A 497 10.67 6.94 -9.21
N VAL A 498 9.60 6.30 -9.64
CA VAL A 498 9.44 4.83 -9.67
C VAL A 498 9.48 4.38 -11.11
N ILE A 499 10.18 3.28 -11.38
CA ILE A 499 10.29 2.68 -12.70
C ILE A 499 9.81 1.23 -12.57
N TRP A 500 8.93 0.84 -13.46
CA TRP A 500 8.46 -0.53 -13.59
C TRP A 500 8.82 -1.08 -14.96
N ASP A 501 9.40 -2.26 -14.97
CA ASP A 501 9.88 -3.01 -16.14
C ASP A 501 8.89 -4.10 -16.57
N GLY A 502 7.68 -4.11 -16.00
CA GLY A 502 6.69 -5.14 -16.27
C GLY A 502 7.00 -6.49 -15.63
N ARG A 503 7.86 -6.54 -14.60
CA ARG A 503 8.10 -7.75 -13.79
C ARG A 503 7.38 -7.70 -12.44
N ASP A 504 7.11 -8.87 -11.87
CA ASP A 504 6.53 -9.02 -10.54
C ASP A 504 7.60 -8.94 -9.42
N ASP A 505 7.21 -9.15 -8.16
CA ASP A 505 8.15 -9.19 -7.02
C ASP A 505 9.12 -10.38 -7.07
N GLY A 506 8.76 -11.47 -7.75
CA GLY A 506 9.61 -12.63 -7.97
C GLY A 506 10.58 -12.48 -9.16
N GLY A 507 10.47 -11.38 -9.92
CA GLY A 507 11.26 -11.13 -11.13
C GLY A 507 10.71 -11.79 -12.40
N ASN A 508 9.54 -12.46 -12.31
CA ASN A 508 8.87 -13.03 -13.48
C ASN A 508 8.17 -11.92 -14.27
N GLU A 509 7.92 -12.16 -15.56
CA GLU A 509 7.16 -11.22 -16.38
C GLU A 509 5.69 -11.17 -15.94
N ALA A 510 5.22 -9.97 -15.62
CA ALA A 510 3.80 -9.75 -15.35
C ALA A 510 2.98 -10.01 -16.62
N PRO A 511 1.81 -10.66 -16.54
CA PRO A 511 0.97 -10.92 -17.72
C PRO A 511 0.63 -9.66 -18.54
N GLU A 512 0.37 -9.81 -19.83
CA GLU A 512 -0.19 -8.71 -20.63
C GLU A 512 -1.58 -8.32 -20.09
N GLY A 513 -1.87 -7.04 -20.02
CA GLY A 513 -3.14 -6.56 -19.48
C GLY A 513 -3.13 -5.11 -19.03
N VAL A 514 -4.20 -4.73 -18.32
CA VAL A 514 -4.35 -3.40 -17.73
C VAL A 514 -4.04 -3.48 -16.25
N TYR A 515 -3.21 -2.56 -15.79
CA TYR A 515 -2.73 -2.44 -14.43
C TYR A 515 -3.06 -1.07 -13.86
N ASP A 516 -3.18 -1.00 -12.54
CA ASP A 516 -3.27 0.26 -11.80
C ASP A 516 -2.07 0.37 -10.85
N TYR A 517 -1.51 1.58 -10.74
CA TYR A 517 -0.54 1.90 -9.70
C TYR A 517 -1.25 2.53 -8.51
N PHE A 518 -0.90 2.12 -7.30
CA PHE A 518 -1.36 2.75 -6.07
C PHE A 518 -0.20 3.16 -5.19
N ILE A 519 -0.42 4.20 -4.39
CA ILE A 519 0.46 4.60 -3.30
C ILE A 519 -0.40 5.12 -2.14
N THR A 520 -0.09 4.65 -0.94
CA THR A 520 -0.87 4.94 0.27
C THR A 520 0.06 5.16 1.46
N CYS A 521 -0.36 6.01 2.40
CA CYS A 521 0.30 6.24 3.67
C CYS A 521 -0.74 6.42 4.78
N THR A 522 -0.39 5.99 5.98
CA THR A 522 -1.09 6.36 7.21
C THR A 522 -0.02 6.76 8.22
N ASP A 523 -0.07 7.99 8.71
CA ASP A 523 0.89 8.49 9.70
C ASP A 523 0.61 7.93 11.11
N GLU A 524 1.44 8.31 12.10
CA GLU A 524 1.26 7.85 13.49
C GLU A 524 -0.01 8.39 14.15
N ALA A 525 -0.53 9.54 13.70
CA ALA A 525 -1.75 10.16 14.21
C ALA A 525 -3.02 9.65 13.53
N GLY A 526 -2.90 8.85 12.47
CA GLY A 526 -4.00 8.22 11.73
C GLY A 526 -4.40 8.95 10.45
N ASN A 527 -3.77 10.07 10.09
CA ASN A 527 -4.08 10.78 8.86
C ASN A 527 -3.61 9.96 7.65
N ARG A 528 -4.40 10.00 6.57
CA ARG A 528 -4.18 9.15 5.39
C ARG A 528 -3.91 9.95 4.14
N ALA A 529 -3.03 9.41 3.31
CA ALA A 529 -2.81 9.89 1.95
C ALA A 529 -2.94 8.71 0.98
N ALA A 530 -3.60 8.92 -0.16
CA ALA A 530 -3.70 7.91 -1.21
C ALA A 530 -3.73 8.58 -2.58
N ALA A 531 -3.02 8.00 -3.54
CA ALA A 531 -3.10 8.35 -4.94
C ALA A 531 -2.93 7.09 -5.81
N GLY A 532 -3.27 7.20 -7.08
CA GLY A 532 -3.05 6.11 -8.03
C GLY A 532 -3.14 6.57 -9.47
N ILE A 533 -2.56 5.77 -10.36
CA ILE A 533 -2.65 5.94 -11.82
C ILE A 533 -3.41 4.73 -12.34
N LYS A 534 -4.52 4.99 -13.04
CA LYS A 534 -5.36 3.93 -13.58
C LYS A 534 -5.10 3.67 -15.06
N GLY A 535 -5.34 2.44 -15.50
CA GLY A 535 -5.38 2.11 -16.92
C GLY A 535 -4.00 2.00 -17.57
N ILE A 536 -2.99 1.57 -16.82
CA ILE A 536 -1.63 1.33 -17.32
C ILE A 536 -1.65 0.06 -18.17
N THR A 537 -1.50 0.20 -19.48
CA THR A 537 -1.54 -0.93 -20.40
C THR A 537 -0.14 -1.50 -20.59
N LEU A 538 0.02 -2.79 -20.25
CA LEU A 538 1.21 -3.60 -20.52
C LEU A 538 0.88 -4.54 -21.69
N THR A 539 1.59 -4.40 -22.80
CA THR A 539 1.48 -5.30 -23.97
C THR A 539 2.87 -5.65 -24.48
N ARG A 540 3.12 -6.91 -24.81
CA ARG A 540 4.33 -7.43 -25.46
C ARG A 540 4.05 -7.98 -26.87
N LYS A 541 2.80 -7.88 -27.35
CA LYS A 541 2.36 -8.35 -28.67
C LYS A 541 3.44 -8.14 -29.73
N TYR A 542 3.92 -9.25 -30.29
CA TYR A 542 4.83 -9.22 -31.42
C TYR A 542 3.99 -9.11 -32.69
N GLU A 543 3.72 -7.90 -33.16
CA GLU A 543 3.23 -7.74 -34.53
C GLU A 543 4.28 -8.32 -35.50
N ILE A 544 3.82 -8.97 -36.58
CA ILE A 544 4.69 -9.55 -37.61
C ILE A 544 4.54 -8.69 -38.85
N ALA A 545 5.66 -8.26 -39.42
CA ALA A 545 5.75 -7.59 -40.70
C ALA A 545 6.41 -8.51 -41.72
N ASP A 546 5.80 -8.66 -42.90
CA ASP A 546 6.42 -9.34 -44.05
C ASP A 546 6.08 -8.59 -45.34
N ILE A 547 6.79 -8.88 -46.43
CA ILE A 547 6.50 -8.33 -47.75
C ILE A 547 6.67 -9.40 -48.83
N THR A 548 5.71 -9.52 -49.73
CA THR A 548 5.79 -10.43 -50.88
C THR A 548 5.85 -9.64 -52.18
N LEU A 549 6.63 -10.11 -53.14
CA LEU A 549 6.72 -9.51 -54.48
C LEU A 549 5.93 -10.39 -55.44
N SER A 550 5.22 -9.76 -56.39
CA SER A 550 4.56 -10.47 -57.50
C SER A 550 5.54 -11.28 -58.37
N SER A 551 6.79 -10.82 -58.47
CA SER A 551 7.88 -11.50 -59.14
C SER A 551 9.21 -11.13 -58.46
N GLY A 552 10.16 -12.06 -58.42
CA GLY A 552 11.54 -11.78 -58.00
C GLY A 552 12.37 -11.09 -59.10
N TYR A 553 11.84 -11.03 -60.32
CA TYR A 553 12.49 -10.43 -61.49
C TYR A 553 11.64 -9.32 -62.09
N PHE A 554 12.30 -8.29 -62.62
CA PHE A 554 11.67 -7.19 -63.34
C PHE A 554 12.49 -6.81 -64.56
N SER A 555 11.83 -6.56 -65.69
CA SER A 555 12.45 -6.05 -66.92
C SER A 555 11.70 -4.81 -67.39
N PHE A 556 12.42 -3.76 -67.77
CA PHE A 556 11.81 -2.59 -68.41
C PHE A 556 11.34 -2.86 -69.85
N MET A 557 11.66 -4.02 -70.42
CA MET A 557 11.20 -4.44 -71.74
C MET A 557 9.78 -5.03 -71.69
N LYS A 558 9.31 -5.46 -70.52
CA LYS A 558 7.96 -5.95 -70.29
C LYS A 558 7.17 -4.84 -69.60
N ASP A 559 6.10 -4.36 -70.23
CA ASP A 559 5.28 -3.23 -69.75
C ASP A 559 4.35 -3.62 -68.57
N THR A 560 4.92 -4.23 -67.53
CA THR A 560 4.21 -4.75 -66.36
C THR A 560 4.81 -4.20 -65.07
N PRO A 561 4.04 -3.47 -64.23
CA PRO A 561 4.54 -2.93 -62.97
C PRO A 561 4.78 -4.05 -61.93
N LEU A 562 5.76 -3.84 -61.05
CA LEU A 562 6.04 -4.76 -59.94
C LEU A 562 5.08 -4.47 -58.79
N ASN A 563 4.23 -5.44 -58.46
CA ASN A 563 3.35 -5.36 -57.31
C ASN A 563 4.03 -5.87 -56.04
N LEU A 564 4.01 -5.06 -54.98
CA LEU A 564 4.48 -5.38 -53.64
C LEU A 564 3.27 -5.57 -52.71
N PHE A 565 3.26 -6.65 -51.95
CA PHE A 565 2.20 -7.02 -51.03
C PHE A 565 2.75 -6.99 -49.59
N PRO A 566 2.75 -5.83 -48.93
CA PRO A 566 3.11 -5.76 -47.52
C PRO A 566 2.04 -6.47 -46.68
N TYR A 567 2.48 -7.15 -45.63
CA TYR A 567 1.65 -7.89 -44.71
C TYR A 567 1.95 -7.47 -43.26
N LEU A 568 0.90 -7.23 -42.49
CA LEU A 568 0.95 -7.03 -41.05
C LEU A 568 -0.03 -7.99 -40.38
N SER A 569 0.40 -8.66 -39.30
CA SER A 569 -0.49 -9.52 -38.51
C SER A 569 -1.64 -8.75 -37.84
N ASN A 570 -1.43 -7.46 -37.54
CA ASN A 570 -2.45 -6.55 -37.01
C ASN A 570 -2.11 -5.10 -37.40
N SER A 571 -3.10 -4.30 -37.77
CA SER A 571 -2.94 -2.87 -38.09
C SER A 571 -3.51 -1.94 -37.00
N GLN A 572 -4.11 -2.48 -35.94
CA GLN A 572 -4.66 -1.66 -34.85
C GLN A 572 -3.53 -0.97 -34.08
N GLY A 573 -3.58 0.37 -34.02
CA GLY A 573 -2.53 1.16 -33.35
C GLY A 573 -1.30 1.47 -34.21
N LEU A 574 -1.35 1.16 -35.51
CA LEU A 574 -0.33 1.54 -36.49
C LEU A 574 -0.22 3.08 -36.59
N GLU A 575 0.97 3.62 -36.37
CA GLU A 575 1.27 5.05 -36.51
C GLU A 575 1.94 5.35 -37.85
N GLU A 576 2.88 4.50 -38.27
CA GLU A 576 3.65 4.64 -39.50
C GLU A 576 4.06 3.30 -40.11
N TRP A 577 4.29 3.28 -41.42
CA TRP A 577 4.87 2.15 -42.13
C TRP A 577 5.74 2.61 -43.28
N LYS A 578 6.71 1.79 -43.67
CA LYS A 578 7.57 2.05 -44.82
C LYS A 578 8.05 0.78 -45.52
N VAL A 579 8.16 0.85 -46.84
CA VAL A 579 8.86 -0.10 -47.70
C VAL A 579 10.13 0.57 -48.20
N THR A 580 11.28 -0.04 -47.93
CA THR A 580 12.59 0.45 -48.34
C THR A 580 13.17 -0.46 -49.41
N ILE A 581 13.57 0.13 -50.54
CA ILE A 581 14.28 -0.55 -51.61
C ILE A 581 15.76 -0.15 -51.52
N LEU A 582 16.63 -1.15 -51.47
CA LEU A 582 18.06 -1.04 -51.26
C LEU A 582 18.79 -1.58 -52.50
N ASN A 583 19.91 -0.98 -52.85
CA ASN A 583 20.82 -1.58 -53.85
C ASN A 583 21.71 -2.67 -53.23
N SER A 584 22.56 -3.29 -54.05
CA SER A 584 23.53 -4.32 -53.63
C SER A 584 24.51 -3.89 -52.53
N LYS A 585 24.73 -2.57 -52.36
CA LYS A 585 25.58 -1.99 -51.29
C LYS A 585 24.79 -1.61 -50.03
N ARG A 586 23.50 -1.96 -49.94
CA ARG A 586 22.58 -1.58 -48.85
C ARG A 586 22.31 -0.08 -48.75
N ASN A 587 22.54 0.68 -49.81
CA ASN A 587 22.11 2.08 -49.85
C ASN A 587 20.63 2.13 -50.28
N VAL A 588 19.86 3.01 -49.62
CA VAL A 588 18.46 3.26 -49.97
C VAL A 588 18.40 3.93 -51.34
N VAL A 589 17.62 3.34 -52.25
CA VAL A 589 17.37 3.89 -53.60
C VAL A 589 15.94 4.41 -53.75
N ARG A 590 15.01 3.89 -52.95
CA ARG A 590 13.63 4.36 -52.88
C ARG A 590 13.03 4.02 -51.52
N GLU A 591 12.29 4.95 -50.94
CA GLU A 591 11.42 4.70 -49.81
C GLU A 591 9.96 5.02 -50.17
N ILE A 592 9.03 4.15 -49.75
CA ILE A 592 7.60 4.32 -49.90
C ILE A 592 7.00 4.22 -48.50
N ALA A 593 6.43 5.30 -47.98
CA ALA A 593 5.96 5.37 -46.60
C ALA A 593 4.53 5.89 -46.47
N GLY A 594 3.88 5.56 -45.35
CA GLY A 594 2.55 6.03 -44.98
C GLY A 594 2.34 6.05 -43.46
N LYS A 595 1.16 6.52 -43.03
CA LYS A 595 0.78 6.62 -41.61
C LYS A 595 -0.15 5.48 -41.20
N SER A 596 -1.30 5.78 -40.59
CA SER A 596 -2.26 4.79 -40.09
C SER A 596 -3.03 4.01 -41.17
N ALA A 597 -3.04 4.47 -42.42
CA ALA A 597 -3.68 3.76 -43.53
C ALA A 597 -2.74 2.68 -44.09
N PHE A 598 -3.04 1.41 -43.83
CA PHE A 598 -2.23 0.27 -44.27
C PHE A 598 -2.60 -0.20 -45.69
N PRO A 599 -1.67 -0.17 -46.66
CA PRO A 599 -1.93 -0.65 -48.02
C PRO A 599 -1.85 -2.18 -48.07
N LYS A 600 -2.73 -2.83 -48.85
CA LYS A 600 -2.62 -4.27 -49.16
C LYS A 600 -1.79 -4.55 -50.42
N LEU A 601 -1.55 -3.51 -51.22
CA LEU A 601 -0.89 -3.54 -52.51
C LEU A 601 -0.20 -2.20 -52.74
N ILE A 602 1.06 -2.26 -53.15
CA ILE A 602 1.84 -1.11 -53.62
C ILE A 602 2.35 -1.45 -55.01
N SER A 603 1.93 -0.68 -56.01
CA SER A 603 2.48 -0.78 -57.37
C SER A 603 3.79 0.01 -57.44
N TYR A 604 4.87 -0.66 -57.80
CA TYR A 604 6.20 -0.09 -57.94
C TYR A 604 6.69 -0.19 -59.39
N ASP A 605 7.22 0.91 -59.90
CA ASP A 605 7.69 1.07 -61.29
C ASP A 605 9.20 0.85 -61.44
N CYS A 606 9.86 0.36 -60.38
CA CYS A 606 11.31 0.11 -60.32
C CYS A 606 12.15 1.35 -60.62
N ARG A 607 11.68 2.54 -60.21
CA ARG A 607 12.42 3.80 -60.30
C ARG A 607 12.94 4.27 -58.94
N ASP A 608 14.02 5.04 -58.95
CA ASP A 608 14.57 5.65 -57.74
C ASP A 608 13.72 6.83 -57.24
N GLU A 609 14.16 7.54 -56.19
CA GLU A 609 13.45 8.73 -55.68
C GLU A 609 13.32 9.88 -56.69
N ARG A 610 14.23 9.96 -57.68
CA ARG A 610 14.23 10.99 -58.74
C ARG A 610 13.36 10.59 -59.93
N GLY A 611 12.82 9.37 -59.95
CA GLY A 611 12.07 8.82 -61.05
C GLY A 611 12.95 8.26 -62.18
N GLU A 612 14.24 8.09 -61.95
CA GLU A 612 15.15 7.45 -62.90
C GLU A 612 15.00 5.93 -62.82
N LYS A 613 15.12 5.25 -63.98
CA LYS A 613 15.05 3.79 -64.02
C LYS A 613 16.22 3.20 -63.23
N LEU A 614 15.93 2.27 -62.33
CA LEU A 614 16.99 1.50 -61.69
C LEU A 614 17.74 0.69 -62.75
N GLY A 615 19.07 0.65 -62.66
CA GLY A 615 19.89 -0.14 -63.59
C GLY A 615 19.81 -1.64 -63.31
N ASP A 616 20.19 -2.45 -64.28
CA ASP A 616 20.24 -3.91 -64.13
C ASP A 616 21.12 -4.30 -62.93
N GLY A 617 20.63 -5.22 -62.10
CA GLY A 617 21.32 -5.66 -60.89
C GLY A 617 20.40 -6.15 -59.76
N VAL A 618 21.01 -6.45 -58.62
CA VAL A 618 20.34 -6.99 -57.44
C VAL A 618 19.96 -5.88 -56.48
N TYR A 619 18.68 -5.86 -56.12
CA TYR A 619 18.07 -4.97 -55.15
C TYR A 619 17.40 -5.79 -54.04
N PHE A 620 17.17 -5.14 -52.90
CA PHE A 620 16.52 -5.73 -51.75
C PHE A 620 15.35 -4.88 -51.30
N VAL A 621 14.22 -5.51 -51.05
CA VAL A 621 13.00 -4.85 -50.58
C VAL A 621 12.75 -5.29 -49.14
N LYS A 622 12.54 -4.33 -48.24
CA LYS A 622 12.15 -4.58 -46.85
C LYS A 622 10.95 -3.74 -46.46
N PHE A 623 10.20 -4.22 -45.49
CA PHE A 623 9.00 -3.56 -44.97
C PHE A 623 9.11 -3.41 -43.45
N ALA A 624 8.79 -2.23 -42.92
CA ALA A 624 8.77 -1.96 -41.49
C ALA A 624 7.50 -1.18 -41.11
N ALA A 625 7.04 -1.38 -39.88
CA ALA A 625 5.91 -0.66 -39.30
C ALA A 625 6.24 -0.17 -37.89
N GLY A 626 5.60 0.91 -37.45
CA GLY A 626 5.71 1.47 -36.11
C GLY A 626 4.33 1.64 -35.48
N PHE A 627 4.18 1.19 -34.23
CA PHE A 627 2.92 1.20 -33.49
C PHE A 627 2.97 2.12 -32.28
N ARG A 628 1.81 2.62 -31.85
CA ARG A 628 1.65 3.45 -30.63
C ARG A 628 2.17 2.76 -29.36
N SER A 629 2.19 1.43 -29.34
CA SER A 629 2.77 0.60 -28.26
C SER A 629 4.29 0.76 -28.13
N GLY A 630 4.97 1.26 -29.16
CA GLY A 630 6.43 1.27 -29.26
C GLY A 630 6.98 0.16 -30.17
N ASN A 631 6.20 -0.89 -30.41
CA ASN A 631 6.60 -2.04 -31.25
C ASN A 631 6.91 -1.59 -32.68
N ALA A 632 8.00 -2.13 -33.23
CA ALA A 632 8.47 -1.78 -34.58
C ALA A 632 8.91 -3.02 -35.39
N PRO A 633 7.98 -3.86 -35.86
CA PRO A 633 8.34 -5.05 -36.63
C PRO A 633 8.91 -4.69 -38.01
N GLU A 634 9.92 -5.46 -38.43
CA GLU A 634 10.56 -5.36 -39.74
C GLU A 634 10.58 -6.74 -40.42
N SER A 635 10.31 -6.78 -41.72
CA SER A 635 10.39 -7.99 -42.53
C SER A 635 11.83 -8.37 -42.81
N PHE A 636 12.06 -9.64 -43.12
CA PHE A 636 13.29 -10.02 -43.83
C PHE A 636 13.33 -9.35 -45.21
N GLU A 637 14.55 -9.17 -45.71
CA GLU A 637 14.79 -8.61 -47.03
C GLU A 637 14.42 -9.63 -48.11
N LYS A 638 13.65 -9.19 -49.11
CA LYS A 638 13.36 -9.98 -50.31
C LYS A 638 14.22 -9.49 -51.47
N THR A 639 14.73 -10.41 -52.26
CA THR A 639 15.57 -10.09 -53.43
C THR A 639 14.70 -9.72 -54.64
N LEU A 640 15.08 -8.64 -55.31
CA LEU A 640 14.55 -8.19 -56.59
C LEU A 640 15.70 -8.09 -57.59
N ILE A 641 15.63 -8.79 -58.71
CA ILE A 641 16.60 -8.72 -59.79
C ILE A 641 15.99 -7.91 -60.91
N ILE A 642 16.64 -6.79 -61.27
CA ILE A 642 16.28 -6.02 -62.45
C ILE A 642 17.20 -6.46 -63.58
N ASP A 643 16.62 -6.91 -64.68
CA ASP A 643 17.36 -7.27 -65.89
C ASP A 643 16.54 -6.93 -67.14
N SER A 644 17.06 -5.99 -67.93
CA SER A 644 16.43 -5.55 -69.18
C SER A 644 17.24 -5.95 -70.42
N THR A 645 18.22 -6.84 -70.25
CA THR A 645 19.12 -7.29 -71.32
C THR A 645 18.69 -8.66 -71.85
N PRO A 646 18.41 -8.82 -73.15
CA PRO A 646 18.12 -10.14 -73.71
C PRO A 646 19.33 -11.10 -73.68
N PRO A 647 19.08 -12.42 -73.59
CA PRO A 647 20.14 -13.42 -73.56
C PRO A 647 20.94 -13.45 -74.86
N LYS A 648 22.26 -13.65 -74.77
CA LYS A 648 23.15 -13.81 -75.93
C LYS A 648 23.22 -15.28 -76.34
N LEU A 649 22.85 -15.57 -77.59
CA LEU A 649 22.66 -16.95 -78.07
C LEU A 649 23.58 -17.30 -79.25
N SER A 650 24.08 -18.53 -79.28
CA SER A 650 24.77 -19.10 -80.44
C SER A 650 24.43 -20.58 -80.65
N VAL A 651 24.45 -21.00 -81.92
CA VAL A 651 24.22 -22.38 -82.36
C VAL A 651 25.26 -22.76 -83.41
N SER A 652 25.78 -23.98 -83.33
CA SER A 652 26.71 -24.55 -84.31
C SER A 652 26.61 -26.07 -84.33
N HIS A 653 27.13 -26.75 -85.36
CA HIS A 653 27.07 -28.21 -85.46
C HIS A 653 28.43 -28.86 -85.78
N SER A 654 28.52 -30.17 -85.50
CA SER A 654 29.63 -31.04 -85.89
C SER A 654 29.14 -32.49 -85.97
N PRO A 655 29.57 -33.32 -86.93
CA PRO A 655 30.49 -33.05 -88.05
C PRO A 655 29.90 -32.08 -89.09
N ARG A 656 30.73 -31.56 -90.00
CA ARG A 656 30.29 -30.61 -91.06
C ARG A 656 29.30 -31.24 -92.04
N LEU A 657 29.54 -32.51 -92.40
CA LEU A 657 28.65 -33.31 -93.25
C LEU A 657 27.92 -34.30 -92.36
N PHE A 658 26.60 -34.33 -92.46
CA PHE A 658 25.73 -35.17 -91.65
C PHE A 658 25.16 -36.33 -92.48
N SER A 659 25.37 -37.58 -92.06
CA SER A 659 24.94 -38.77 -92.80
C SER A 659 24.31 -39.81 -91.87
N PRO A 660 23.03 -39.66 -91.48
CA PRO A 660 22.33 -40.64 -90.64
C PRO A 660 21.83 -41.84 -91.46
N ASP A 661 22.73 -42.75 -91.83
CA ASP A 661 22.39 -43.95 -92.61
C ASP A 661 22.72 -45.28 -91.90
N GLY A 662 23.29 -45.21 -90.69
CA GLY A 662 23.56 -46.34 -89.81
C GLY A 662 24.86 -47.07 -90.13
N ASP A 663 25.77 -46.46 -90.88
CA ASP A 663 27.06 -47.03 -91.27
C ASP A 663 28.18 -46.84 -90.22
N GLY A 664 27.91 -46.08 -89.16
CA GLY A 664 28.84 -45.76 -88.07
C GLY A 664 29.63 -44.46 -88.26
N GLU A 665 29.54 -43.81 -89.43
CA GLU A 665 30.23 -42.56 -89.76
C GLU A 665 29.23 -41.39 -89.87
N ASN A 666 29.39 -40.37 -89.03
CA ASN A 666 28.56 -39.15 -89.07
C ASN A 666 27.03 -39.38 -88.90
N ASP A 667 26.64 -40.50 -88.30
CA ASP A 667 25.24 -40.88 -88.01
C ASP A 667 24.50 -39.92 -87.07
N PHE A 668 25.26 -39.17 -86.27
CA PHE A 668 24.72 -38.23 -85.30
C PHE A 668 25.34 -36.85 -85.46
N LEU A 669 24.47 -35.84 -85.48
CA LEU A 669 24.83 -34.44 -85.44
C LEU A 669 24.92 -33.97 -83.99
N ARG A 670 26.07 -33.44 -83.58
CA ARG A 670 26.22 -32.70 -82.33
C ARG A 670 25.94 -31.23 -82.58
N ILE A 671 24.77 -30.77 -82.15
CA ILE A 671 24.37 -29.37 -82.16
C ILE A 671 24.85 -28.74 -80.86
N ARG A 672 25.84 -27.84 -80.94
CA ARG A 672 26.36 -27.08 -79.80
C ARG A 672 25.57 -25.80 -79.64
N LEU A 673 25.13 -25.56 -78.41
CA LEU A 673 24.32 -24.40 -78.05
C LEU A 673 25.07 -23.59 -76.97
N SER A 674 24.98 -22.27 -77.06
CA SER A 674 25.36 -21.38 -75.96
C SER A 674 24.25 -20.36 -75.73
N ALA A 675 23.93 -20.13 -74.46
CA ALA A 675 23.06 -19.06 -74.01
C ALA A 675 23.65 -18.43 -72.76
N GLU A 676 24.05 -17.17 -72.87
CA GLU A 676 24.64 -16.41 -71.78
C GLU A 676 23.73 -15.25 -71.39
N ASP A 677 23.35 -15.23 -70.11
CA ASP A 677 22.54 -14.17 -69.52
C ASP A 677 22.85 -14.01 -68.02
N ALA A 678 22.77 -12.79 -67.51
CA ALA A 678 23.12 -12.47 -66.13
C ALA A 678 22.01 -12.86 -65.13
N ALA A 679 20.73 -12.74 -65.51
CA ALA A 679 19.61 -13.24 -64.72
C ALA A 679 19.43 -14.75 -64.86
N GLY A 680 19.86 -15.32 -65.99
CA GLY A 680 19.79 -16.75 -66.29
C GLY A 680 18.58 -17.09 -67.16
N ILE A 681 18.63 -18.26 -67.81
CA ILE A 681 17.64 -18.66 -68.82
C ILE A 681 16.42 -19.31 -68.17
N ALA A 682 15.22 -18.82 -68.47
CA ALA A 682 13.96 -19.42 -68.05
C ALA A 682 13.55 -20.59 -68.96
N ARG A 683 13.62 -20.39 -70.28
CA ARG A 683 13.25 -21.39 -71.29
C ARG A 683 13.99 -21.16 -72.59
N TRP A 684 14.19 -22.23 -73.35
CA TRP A 684 14.90 -22.19 -74.62
C TRP A 684 14.29 -23.17 -75.63
N SER A 685 14.53 -22.92 -76.90
CA SER A 685 14.19 -23.82 -77.99
C SER A 685 15.16 -23.67 -79.16
N VAL A 686 15.70 -24.78 -79.65
CA VAL A 686 16.39 -24.82 -80.95
C VAL A 686 15.48 -25.49 -81.97
N THR A 687 15.21 -24.79 -83.07
CA THR A 687 14.41 -25.30 -84.18
C THR A 687 15.29 -25.50 -85.40
N ILE A 688 15.20 -26.70 -85.98
CA ILE A 688 15.81 -27.08 -87.23
C ILE A 688 14.75 -26.97 -88.31
N TYR A 689 14.99 -26.14 -89.30
CA TYR A 689 14.11 -25.88 -90.43
C TYR A 689 14.58 -26.67 -91.66
N SER A 690 13.62 -27.17 -92.44
CA SER A 690 13.86 -27.80 -93.73
C SER A 690 14.26 -26.77 -94.79
N THR A 691 14.63 -27.24 -95.99
CA THR A 691 14.89 -26.36 -97.16
C THR A 691 13.71 -25.48 -97.55
N ALA A 692 12.48 -25.85 -97.15
CA ALA A 692 11.27 -25.06 -97.42
C ALA A 692 11.01 -24.00 -96.34
N GLY A 693 11.80 -23.94 -95.26
CA GLY A 693 11.59 -23.05 -94.13
C GLY A 693 10.59 -23.55 -93.09
N GLU A 694 10.13 -24.81 -93.20
CA GLU A 694 9.24 -25.44 -92.23
C GLU A 694 10.02 -26.07 -91.08
N ALA A 695 9.47 -26.05 -89.86
CA ALA A 695 10.11 -26.64 -88.69
C ALA A 695 10.15 -28.18 -88.80
N PHE A 696 11.34 -28.73 -89.07
CA PHE A 696 11.58 -30.17 -89.19
C PHE A 696 11.68 -30.84 -87.82
N LYS A 697 12.39 -30.22 -86.88
CA LYS A 697 12.54 -30.67 -85.50
C LYS A 697 12.74 -29.49 -84.56
N THR A 698 12.09 -29.52 -83.40
CA THR A 698 12.34 -28.56 -82.32
C THR A 698 12.73 -29.30 -81.06
N PHE A 699 13.83 -28.88 -80.45
CA PHE A 699 14.21 -29.25 -79.09
C PHE A 699 13.95 -28.06 -78.18
N SER A 700 13.35 -28.28 -77.02
CA SER A 700 13.08 -27.21 -76.05
C SER A 700 13.26 -27.69 -74.62
N GLY A 701 13.48 -26.74 -73.72
CA GLY A 701 13.67 -27.01 -72.30
C GLY A 701 13.47 -25.75 -71.45
N SER A 702 13.39 -25.95 -70.14
CA SER A 702 13.37 -24.90 -69.13
C SER A 702 14.72 -24.86 -68.41
N GLY A 703 15.17 -23.67 -68.00
CA GLY A 703 16.42 -23.50 -67.27
C GLY A 703 17.65 -23.45 -68.18
N GLU A 704 18.79 -23.92 -67.65
CA GLU A 704 20.08 -23.91 -68.33
C GLU A 704 20.03 -24.63 -69.69
N VAL A 705 20.62 -23.99 -70.70
CA VAL A 705 20.67 -24.55 -72.06
C VAL A 705 21.74 -25.65 -72.10
N PRO A 706 21.41 -26.86 -72.59
CA PRO A 706 22.39 -27.92 -72.70
C PRO A 706 23.48 -27.51 -73.69
N LYS A 707 24.74 -27.73 -73.33
CA LYS A 707 25.89 -27.38 -74.18
C LYS A 707 25.88 -28.08 -75.53
N GLU A 708 25.27 -29.27 -75.58
CA GLU A 708 25.13 -30.04 -76.81
C GLU A 708 23.83 -30.85 -76.85
N ILE A 709 23.30 -31.03 -78.05
CA ILE A 709 22.21 -31.93 -78.38
C ILE A 709 22.71 -32.90 -79.46
N LEU A 710 22.50 -34.20 -79.23
CA LEU A 710 22.76 -35.22 -80.22
C LEU A 710 21.49 -35.46 -81.03
N TRP A 711 21.57 -35.31 -82.35
CA TRP A 711 20.45 -35.50 -83.26
C TRP A 711 20.78 -36.56 -84.31
N ASP A 712 19.87 -37.51 -84.50
CA ASP A 712 19.96 -38.67 -85.40
C ASP A 712 19.33 -38.40 -86.78
N GLY A 713 18.92 -37.16 -87.05
CA GLY A 713 18.32 -36.79 -88.34
C GLY A 713 16.84 -37.14 -88.47
N ALA A 714 16.21 -37.66 -87.42
CA ALA A 714 14.78 -37.90 -87.40
C ALA A 714 14.00 -36.61 -87.07
N GLY A 715 13.01 -36.30 -87.90
CA GLY A 715 12.02 -35.24 -87.71
C GLY A 715 10.98 -35.60 -86.65
N LYS A 716 9.94 -34.76 -86.52
CA LYS A 716 8.84 -34.98 -85.57
C LYS A 716 7.96 -36.20 -85.93
N ASN A 717 7.78 -36.49 -87.21
CA ASN A 717 6.90 -37.55 -87.72
C ASN A 717 7.64 -38.84 -88.11
N LEU A 718 8.86 -39.04 -87.59
CA LEU A 718 9.78 -40.13 -87.97
C LEU A 718 10.31 -40.05 -89.42
N ASP A 719 10.05 -38.95 -90.12
CA ASP A 719 10.72 -38.65 -91.39
C ASP A 719 12.21 -38.41 -91.13
N VAL A 720 13.08 -39.00 -91.95
CA VAL A 720 14.54 -38.78 -91.88
C VAL A 720 14.91 -37.60 -92.77
N VAL A 721 15.99 -36.90 -92.44
CA VAL A 721 16.55 -35.83 -93.27
C VAL A 721 16.68 -36.24 -94.74
N GLU A 722 16.39 -35.29 -95.63
CA GLU A 722 16.56 -35.50 -97.06
C GLU A 722 18.06 -35.61 -97.41
N SER A 723 18.42 -36.68 -98.11
CA SER A 723 19.75 -36.86 -98.68
C SER A 723 20.15 -35.66 -99.56
N ALA A 724 21.37 -35.17 -99.36
CA ALA A 724 21.92 -34.01 -100.09
C ALA A 724 21.09 -32.71 -99.96
N ALA A 725 20.47 -32.46 -98.80
CA ALA A 725 19.74 -31.24 -98.49
C ALA A 725 20.40 -30.40 -97.39
N ASP A 726 20.09 -29.11 -97.35
CA ASP A 726 20.58 -28.18 -96.34
C ASP A 726 19.46 -27.87 -95.32
N TYR A 727 19.75 -28.03 -94.03
CA TYR A 727 18.84 -27.68 -92.94
C TYR A 727 19.38 -26.47 -92.17
N LEU A 728 18.49 -25.69 -91.55
CA LEU A 728 18.86 -24.46 -90.82
C LEU A 728 18.51 -24.58 -89.34
N ALA A 729 19.47 -24.43 -88.43
CA ALA A 729 19.23 -24.45 -86.98
C ALA A 729 19.23 -23.03 -86.40
N VAL A 730 18.23 -22.72 -85.56
CA VAL A 730 18.11 -21.43 -84.87
C VAL A 730 17.74 -21.65 -83.41
N LEU A 731 18.48 -21.03 -82.49
CA LEU A 731 18.24 -21.06 -81.05
C LEU A 731 17.51 -19.78 -80.60
N GLU A 732 16.43 -19.96 -79.86
CA GLU A 732 15.66 -18.89 -79.20
C GLU A 732 15.60 -19.18 -77.70
N ALA A 733 15.70 -18.14 -76.86
CA ALA A 733 15.62 -18.30 -75.42
C ALA A 733 14.97 -17.09 -74.75
N VAL A 734 14.38 -17.33 -73.58
CA VAL A 734 13.80 -16.31 -72.72
C VAL A 734 14.48 -16.39 -71.36
N ASP A 735 14.96 -15.27 -70.83
CA ASP A 735 15.56 -15.20 -69.50
C ASP A 735 14.52 -15.18 -68.36
N LEU A 736 14.98 -15.21 -67.10
CA LEU A 736 14.13 -15.19 -65.90
C LEU A 736 13.41 -13.85 -65.67
N ALA A 737 13.87 -12.75 -66.28
CA ALA A 737 13.18 -11.46 -66.31
C ALA A 737 12.19 -11.33 -67.48
N GLY A 738 12.15 -12.33 -68.36
CA GLY A 738 11.25 -12.45 -69.49
C GLY A 738 11.78 -11.87 -70.81
N ASN A 739 13.04 -11.41 -70.90
CA ASN A 739 13.58 -10.90 -72.16
C ASN A 739 13.85 -12.04 -73.14
N GLU A 740 13.61 -11.79 -74.43
CA GLU A 740 13.65 -12.81 -75.48
C GLU A 740 14.85 -12.58 -76.40
N GLY A 741 15.66 -13.61 -76.63
CA GLY A 741 16.82 -13.58 -77.53
C GLY A 741 16.71 -14.63 -78.65
N LYS A 742 17.44 -14.39 -79.75
CA LYS A 742 17.50 -15.27 -80.94
C LYS A 742 18.93 -15.30 -81.48
N SER A 743 19.43 -16.49 -81.80
CA SER A 743 20.76 -16.70 -82.37
C SER A 743 20.80 -16.40 -83.88
N ASP A 744 22.01 -16.26 -84.41
CA ASP A 744 22.26 -16.44 -85.84
C ASP A 744 21.88 -17.85 -86.31
N THR A 745 21.68 -18.02 -87.62
CA THR A 745 21.28 -19.31 -88.22
C THR A 745 22.50 -20.14 -88.58
N ASP A 746 22.51 -21.41 -88.15
CA ASP A 746 23.55 -22.39 -88.51
C ASP A 746 23.05 -23.30 -89.65
N ARG A 747 23.90 -23.59 -90.64
CA ARG A 747 23.54 -24.36 -91.84
C ARG A 747 24.13 -25.76 -91.78
N ILE A 748 23.27 -26.76 -91.69
CA ILE A 748 23.60 -28.19 -91.60
C ILE A 748 23.55 -28.79 -93.01
N GLU A 749 24.69 -29.29 -93.50
CA GLU A 749 24.81 -29.95 -94.81
C GLU A 749 24.62 -31.47 -94.65
N VAL A 750 23.53 -32.03 -95.20
CA VAL A 750 23.28 -33.48 -95.21
C VAL A 750 24.00 -34.11 -96.40
N ASP A 751 24.70 -35.21 -96.17
CA ASP A 751 25.39 -35.95 -97.23
C ASP A 751 24.43 -36.90 -97.99
N VAL A 752 24.97 -37.68 -98.92
CA VAL A 752 24.19 -38.66 -99.68
C VAL A 752 23.96 -39.92 -98.83
N LEU A 753 22.71 -40.20 -98.47
CA LEU A 753 22.34 -41.29 -97.54
C LEU A 753 22.14 -42.63 -98.27
N VAL A 754 22.72 -43.71 -97.74
CA VAL A 754 22.54 -45.08 -98.25
C VAL A 754 21.62 -45.88 -97.33
N MET A 755 20.37 -46.10 -97.74
CA MET A 755 19.38 -46.80 -96.90
C MET A 755 19.31 -48.30 -97.22
N VAL A 756 19.09 -49.14 -96.21
CA VAL A 756 18.75 -50.56 -96.41
C VAL A 756 17.26 -50.71 -96.66
N THR A 757 16.86 -51.42 -97.73
CA THR A 757 15.46 -51.73 -98.05
C THR A 757 15.26 -53.21 -98.32
N GLU A 758 14.02 -53.69 -98.37
CA GLU A 758 13.69 -55.08 -98.73
C GLU A 758 14.22 -55.48 -100.12
N ARG A 759 14.43 -54.51 -101.03
CA ARG A 759 14.94 -54.73 -102.40
C ARG A 759 16.46 -54.59 -102.52
N GLY A 760 17.18 -54.32 -101.42
CA GLY A 760 18.63 -54.05 -101.41
C GLY A 760 18.99 -52.68 -100.83
N LEU A 761 20.24 -52.24 -101.04
CA LEU A 761 20.67 -50.89 -100.65
C LEU A 761 20.05 -49.86 -101.60
N LYS A 762 19.56 -48.75 -101.08
CA LYS A 762 18.85 -47.72 -101.84
C LYS A 762 19.39 -46.34 -101.49
N ILE A 763 19.89 -45.62 -102.48
CA ILE A 763 20.24 -44.22 -102.36
C ILE A 763 19.08 -43.42 -102.91
N ARG A 764 18.46 -42.57 -102.08
CA ARG A 764 17.36 -41.71 -102.51
C ARG A 764 17.87 -40.31 -102.66
N ILE A 765 17.67 -39.67 -103.82
CA ILE A 765 18.08 -38.29 -104.02
C ILE A 765 16.91 -37.49 -104.55
N SER A 766 16.30 -36.76 -103.62
CA SER A 766 15.18 -35.87 -103.92
C SER A 766 15.64 -34.53 -104.53
N ASN A 767 16.95 -34.24 -104.51
CA ASN A 767 17.51 -32.92 -104.81
C ASN A 767 18.36 -32.86 -106.11
N ILE A 768 18.21 -33.83 -107.01
CA ILE A 768 18.66 -33.66 -108.40
C ILE A 768 17.62 -32.78 -109.09
N GLU A 769 17.61 -31.49 -108.77
CA GLU A 769 16.57 -30.56 -109.26
C GLU A 769 16.47 -30.57 -110.79
N PHE A 770 15.46 -31.25 -111.33
CA PHE A 770 15.08 -31.13 -112.74
C PHE A 770 14.10 -29.98 -112.90
N PRO A 771 14.29 -29.07 -113.88
CA PRO A 771 13.25 -28.11 -114.25
C PRO A 771 11.96 -28.83 -114.67
N PHE A 772 10.82 -28.15 -114.54
CA PHE A 772 9.52 -28.69 -114.94
C PHE A 772 9.55 -29.13 -116.41
N GLY A 773 9.14 -30.37 -116.70
CA GLY A 773 9.17 -30.95 -118.05
C GLY A 773 10.56 -31.22 -118.64
N SER A 774 11.66 -31.04 -117.87
CA SER A 774 13.04 -31.20 -118.34
C SER A 774 13.75 -32.39 -117.67
N ASP A 775 14.75 -32.93 -118.38
CA ASP A 775 15.74 -33.92 -117.97
C ASP A 775 17.15 -33.31 -117.78
N GLU A 776 17.28 -31.99 -117.87
CA GLU A 776 18.54 -31.28 -117.67
C GLU A 776 18.98 -31.29 -116.19
N ILE A 777 20.20 -31.80 -115.94
CA ILE A 777 20.81 -31.83 -114.61
C ILE A 777 21.53 -30.51 -114.34
N LYS A 778 20.99 -29.72 -113.39
CA LYS A 778 21.60 -28.46 -112.93
C LYS A 778 22.96 -28.68 -112.24
N PRO A 779 23.82 -27.64 -112.13
CA PRO A 779 25.12 -27.74 -111.45
C PRO A 779 25.06 -28.31 -110.03
N ARG A 780 24.03 -27.97 -109.23
CA ARG A 780 23.83 -28.55 -107.89
C ARG A 780 23.54 -30.04 -107.97
N GLY A 781 22.70 -30.47 -108.91
CA GLY A 781 22.42 -31.88 -109.18
C GLY A 781 23.67 -32.65 -109.63
N LYS A 782 24.53 -32.03 -110.45
CA LYS A 782 25.84 -32.58 -110.83
C LYS A 782 26.75 -32.80 -109.62
N ALA A 783 26.88 -31.82 -108.73
CA ALA A 783 27.67 -31.96 -107.51
C ALA A 783 27.13 -33.04 -106.55
N VAL A 784 25.82 -33.28 -106.52
CA VAL A 784 25.23 -34.41 -105.79
C VAL A 784 25.57 -35.72 -106.49
N LEU A 785 25.45 -35.79 -107.82
CA LEU A 785 25.80 -36.98 -108.60
C LEU A 785 27.30 -37.32 -108.56
N ASP A 786 28.17 -36.33 -108.40
CA ASP A 786 29.61 -36.56 -108.19
C ASP A 786 29.85 -37.33 -106.89
N ARG A 787 29.16 -36.95 -105.80
CA ARG A 787 29.17 -37.68 -104.53
C ARG A 787 28.57 -39.07 -104.66
N VAL A 788 27.48 -39.22 -105.41
CA VAL A 788 26.90 -40.54 -105.73
C VAL A 788 27.92 -41.40 -106.47
N CYS A 789 28.65 -40.84 -107.43
CA CYS A 789 29.68 -41.54 -108.17
C CYS A 789 30.79 -42.03 -107.23
N GLU A 790 31.23 -41.20 -106.27
CA GLU A 790 32.18 -41.62 -105.24
C GLU A 790 31.65 -42.77 -104.37
N ILE A 791 30.37 -42.72 -103.99
CA ILE A 791 29.72 -43.80 -103.24
C ILE A 791 29.65 -45.08 -104.10
N LEU A 792 29.16 -45.01 -105.33
CA LEU A 792 29.04 -46.17 -106.23
C LEU A 792 30.40 -46.82 -106.57
N LYS A 793 31.49 -46.04 -106.51
CA LYS A 793 32.88 -46.55 -106.59
C LYS A 793 33.30 -47.34 -105.36
N LYS A 794 32.74 -47.07 -104.18
CA LYS A 794 32.93 -47.88 -102.96
C LYS A 794 32.08 -49.16 -102.99
N TYR A 795 30.89 -49.12 -103.58
CA TYR A 795 29.96 -50.26 -103.70
C TYR A 795 30.15 -51.09 -104.98
N VAL A 796 31.39 -51.44 -105.35
CA VAL A 796 31.74 -52.20 -106.59
C VAL A 796 30.94 -53.50 -106.81
N PRO A 797 30.64 -54.33 -105.79
CA PRO A 797 29.94 -55.61 -105.98
C PRO A 797 28.45 -55.51 -106.33
N TYR A 798 27.91 -54.30 -106.41
CA TYR A 798 26.49 -54.06 -106.67
C TYR A 798 26.29 -53.53 -108.09
N ASP A 799 25.25 -54.03 -108.76
CA ASP A 799 24.69 -53.41 -109.96
C ASP A 799 23.67 -52.34 -109.50
N VAL A 800 23.49 -51.28 -110.28
CA VAL A 800 22.69 -50.12 -109.91
C VAL A 800 21.54 -49.95 -110.90
N VAL A 801 20.32 -49.92 -110.37
CA VAL A 801 19.11 -49.54 -111.12
C VAL A 801 18.75 -48.10 -110.76
N ILE A 802 18.72 -47.24 -111.76
CA ILE A 802 18.35 -45.83 -111.62
C ILE A 802 16.85 -45.73 -111.94
N GLU A 803 16.04 -45.51 -110.92
CA GLU A 803 14.59 -45.34 -111.02
C GLU A 803 14.28 -43.84 -111.03
N GLY A 804 13.71 -43.35 -112.14
CA GLY A 804 13.21 -41.97 -112.24
C GLY A 804 11.74 -41.90 -111.85
N HIS A 805 11.34 -40.87 -111.09
CA HIS A 805 9.96 -40.67 -110.66
C HIS A 805 9.46 -39.25 -110.97
N THR A 806 8.16 -39.09 -111.19
CA THR A 806 7.46 -37.79 -111.33
C THR A 806 6.42 -37.59 -110.22
N ASP A 807 5.85 -36.40 -110.15
CA ASP A 807 4.62 -36.13 -109.40
C ASP A 807 3.38 -36.52 -110.21
N ASP A 808 2.18 -36.27 -109.65
CA ASP A 808 0.87 -36.55 -110.25
C ASP A 808 0.41 -35.53 -111.32
N VAL A 809 1.30 -34.62 -111.75
CA VAL A 809 0.94 -33.51 -112.63
C VAL A 809 1.35 -33.84 -114.07
N GLY A 810 0.42 -34.40 -114.85
CA GLY A 810 0.66 -34.72 -116.26
C GLY A 810 -0.26 -35.82 -116.79
N LYS A 811 -0.03 -36.27 -118.02
CA LYS A 811 -0.58 -37.55 -118.51
C LYS A 811 0.37 -38.67 -118.10
N GLU A 812 -0.17 -39.82 -117.69
CA GLU A 812 0.61 -40.99 -117.25
C GLU A 812 1.71 -41.38 -118.26
N ASP A 813 1.38 -41.50 -119.55
CA ASP A 813 2.35 -41.82 -120.62
C ASP A 813 3.50 -40.80 -120.70
N TYR A 814 3.18 -39.50 -120.57
CA TYR A 814 4.19 -38.43 -120.60
C TYR A 814 5.07 -38.45 -119.36
N ASN A 815 4.48 -38.72 -118.18
CA ASN A 815 5.18 -38.82 -116.92
C ASN A 815 6.12 -40.03 -116.90
N LEU A 816 5.71 -41.15 -117.49
CA LEU A 816 6.54 -42.33 -117.69
C LEU A 816 7.75 -42.02 -118.58
N GLU A 817 7.53 -41.45 -119.77
CA GLU A 817 8.61 -41.06 -120.68
C GLU A 817 9.56 -40.03 -120.05
N LEU A 818 9.04 -39.02 -119.35
CA LEU A 818 9.83 -37.98 -118.70
C LEU A 818 10.70 -38.56 -117.58
N SER A 819 10.13 -39.48 -116.79
CA SER A 819 10.85 -40.17 -115.72
C SER A 819 11.98 -41.05 -116.28
N GLU A 820 11.77 -41.73 -117.41
CA GLU A 820 12.80 -42.53 -118.09
C GLU A 820 13.91 -41.64 -118.65
N ARG A 821 13.57 -40.52 -119.30
CA ARG A 821 14.56 -39.54 -119.78
C ARG A 821 15.43 -39.01 -118.64
N ARG A 822 14.85 -38.70 -117.48
CA ARG A 822 15.60 -38.27 -116.29
C ARG A 822 16.52 -39.36 -115.75
N ALA A 823 16.03 -40.60 -115.67
CA ALA A 823 16.84 -41.73 -115.25
C ALA A 823 18.01 -41.98 -116.22
N ARG A 824 17.76 -41.85 -117.53
CA ARG A 824 18.78 -41.91 -118.58
C ARG A 824 19.81 -40.79 -118.48
N ALA A 825 19.38 -39.54 -118.27
CA ALA A 825 20.29 -38.40 -118.11
C ALA A 825 21.25 -38.61 -116.92
N VAL A 826 20.74 -39.17 -115.82
CA VAL A 826 21.55 -39.56 -114.65
C VAL A 826 22.48 -40.71 -114.98
N ASN A 827 22.01 -41.74 -115.69
CA ASN A 827 22.83 -42.85 -116.16
C ASN A 827 24.01 -42.36 -117.00
N ASP A 828 23.75 -41.52 -118.01
CA ASP A 828 24.76 -41.00 -118.91
C ASP A 828 25.78 -40.13 -118.18
N TYR A 829 25.33 -39.36 -117.17
CA TYR A 829 26.22 -38.62 -116.29
C TYR A 829 27.15 -39.54 -115.49
N LEU A 830 26.62 -40.60 -114.87
CA LEU A 830 27.42 -41.54 -114.08
C LEU A 830 28.41 -42.34 -114.93
N VAL A 831 28.03 -42.72 -116.16
CA VAL A 831 28.93 -43.34 -117.14
C VAL A 831 30.06 -42.36 -117.50
N GLY A 832 29.72 -41.10 -117.80
CA GLY A 832 30.69 -40.04 -118.08
C GLY A 832 31.66 -39.78 -116.92
N SER A 833 31.21 -40.00 -115.68
CA SER A 833 32.00 -39.85 -114.45
C SER A 833 32.76 -41.12 -114.03
N GLY A 834 32.76 -42.15 -114.89
CA GLY A 834 33.63 -43.33 -114.79
C GLY A 834 33.02 -44.57 -114.14
N ILE A 835 31.69 -44.67 -114.04
CA ILE A 835 31.01 -45.92 -113.63
C ILE A 835 30.83 -46.83 -114.86
N PRO A 836 31.24 -48.10 -114.82
CA PRO A 836 31.09 -49.04 -115.94
C PRO A 836 29.62 -49.18 -116.39
N THR A 837 29.38 -49.09 -117.70
CA THR A 837 28.03 -49.15 -118.28
C THR A 837 27.32 -50.47 -118.02
N ASP A 838 28.06 -51.57 -117.87
CA ASP A 838 27.53 -52.90 -117.56
C ASP A 838 26.98 -53.02 -116.13
N ARG A 839 27.31 -52.07 -115.24
CA ARG A 839 26.80 -52.00 -113.87
C ARG A 839 25.56 -51.13 -113.73
N LEU A 840 25.17 -50.38 -114.76
CA LEU A 840 24.08 -49.42 -114.68
C LEU A 840 22.92 -49.83 -115.57
N THR A 841 21.72 -49.78 -115.00
CA THR A 841 20.46 -49.86 -115.74
C THR A 841 19.58 -48.69 -115.31
N TYR A 842 18.69 -48.22 -116.17
CA TYR A 842 17.76 -47.14 -115.86
C TYR A 842 16.34 -47.51 -116.27
N VAL A 843 15.38 -47.02 -115.51
CA VAL A 843 13.95 -47.24 -115.77
C VAL A 843 13.14 -46.01 -115.34
N GLY A 844 12.13 -45.66 -116.14
CA GLY A 844 11.13 -44.68 -115.77
C GLY A 844 9.99 -45.35 -114.99
N MET A 845 9.66 -44.80 -113.82
CA MET A 845 8.54 -45.28 -112.98
C MET A 845 7.32 -44.36 -113.05
N GLY A 846 7.41 -43.21 -113.72
CA GLY A 846 6.35 -42.20 -113.78
C GLY A 846 5.86 -41.80 -112.38
N GLU A 847 4.55 -41.61 -112.26
CA GLU A 847 3.87 -41.27 -111.00
C GLU A 847 3.38 -42.50 -110.21
N THR A 848 3.69 -43.71 -110.69
CA THR A 848 3.09 -44.97 -110.21
C THR A 848 3.50 -45.38 -108.78
N VAL A 849 4.61 -44.82 -108.28
CA VAL A 849 5.15 -45.10 -106.93
C VAL A 849 5.47 -43.78 -106.19
N PRO A 850 4.43 -43.04 -105.74
CA PRO A 850 4.63 -41.83 -104.95
C PRO A 850 5.17 -42.18 -103.57
N LEU A 851 6.18 -41.44 -103.11
CA LEU A 851 6.77 -41.62 -101.79
C LEU A 851 5.96 -40.92 -100.70
N TYR A 852 5.38 -39.76 -101.05
CA TYR A 852 4.47 -39.00 -100.21
C TYR A 852 3.16 -38.76 -100.95
N PRO A 853 2.03 -38.51 -100.26
CA PRO A 853 0.82 -38.03 -100.91
C PRO A 853 1.09 -36.75 -101.71
N ASN A 854 0.59 -36.62 -102.93
CA ASN A 854 0.80 -35.42 -103.76
C ASN A 854 -0.07 -34.21 -103.33
N ASP A 855 -0.34 -34.08 -102.03
CA ASP A 855 -1.35 -33.17 -101.49
C ASP A 855 -0.81 -31.75 -101.29
N SER A 856 0.52 -31.56 -101.34
CA SER A 856 1.16 -30.25 -101.29
C SER A 856 2.27 -30.14 -102.34
N ASP A 857 2.59 -28.91 -102.74
CA ASP A 857 3.66 -28.65 -103.70
C ASP A 857 5.03 -29.13 -103.18
N GLU A 858 5.23 -29.16 -101.85
CA GLU A 858 6.42 -29.72 -101.24
C GLU A 858 6.47 -31.25 -101.37
N LEU A 859 5.36 -31.94 -101.10
CA LEU A 859 5.31 -33.40 -101.23
C LEU A 859 5.40 -33.82 -102.70
N ARG A 860 4.80 -33.06 -103.63
CA ARG A 860 5.02 -33.22 -105.07
C ARG A 860 6.48 -33.02 -105.45
N ARG A 861 7.15 -31.99 -104.90
CA ARG A 861 8.61 -31.79 -105.09
C ARG A 861 9.40 -33.01 -104.64
N ARG A 862 9.08 -33.58 -103.48
CA ARG A 862 9.74 -34.79 -102.95
C ARG A 862 9.48 -36.03 -103.82
N ASN A 863 8.36 -36.11 -104.52
CA ASN A 863 8.04 -37.20 -105.43
C ASN A 863 8.79 -37.11 -106.77
N ARG A 864 9.15 -35.90 -107.23
CA ARG A 864 10.04 -35.68 -108.39
C ARG A 864 11.50 -35.99 -108.02
N ARG A 865 11.81 -37.28 -107.91
CA ARG A 865 13.10 -37.79 -107.39
C ARG A 865 13.74 -38.80 -108.33
N VAL A 866 15.01 -39.09 -108.06
CA VAL A 866 15.71 -40.24 -108.63
C VAL A 866 16.18 -41.12 -107.48
N GLU A 867 15.96 -42.42 -107.64
CA GLU A 867 16.37 -43.43 -106.67
C GLU A 867 17.38 -44.37 -107.34
N PHE A 868 18.42 -44.76 -106.60
CA PHE A 868 19.41 -45.72 -107.04
C PHE A 868 19.23 -46.97 -106.19
N LEU A 869 18.83 -48.08 -106.81
CA LEU A 869 18.72 -49.37 -106.17
C LEU A 869 19.99 -50.18 -106.46
N LEU A 870 20.76 -50.47 -105.43
CA LEU A 870 21.97 -51.28 -105.50
C LEU A 870 21.61 -52.74 -105.23
N ILE A 871 21.69 -53.55 -106.28
CA ILE A 871 21.40 -54.99 -106.26
C ILE A 871 22.72 -55.75 -106.21
N LYS A 872 22.90 -56.58 -105.18
CA LYS A 872 24.11 -57.37 -105.02
C LYS A 872 24.19 -58.41 -106.14
N LYS A 873 25.32 -58.53 -106.83
CA LYS A 873 25.53 -59.66 -107.76
C LYS A 873 25.47 -60.96 -106.97
N ASP A 874 24.55 -61.86 -107.35
CA ASP A 874 24.61 -63.25 -106.92
C ASP A 874 25.94 -63.82 -107.41
N ALA A 875 26.77 -64.33 -106.49
CA ALA A 875 28.01 -64.99 -106.85
C ALA A 875 27.68 -66.22 -107.72
N PRO A 876 28.38 -66.47 -108.83
CA PRO A 876 28.12 -67.62 -109.68
C PRO A 876 28.27 -68.96 -108.95
#